data_AF-A0A8H6V4G4-F1
#
_entry.id   AF-A0A8H6V4G4-F1
#
_cell.length_a   1.000
_cell.length_b   1.000
_cell.length_c   1.000
_cell.angle_alpha   90.00
_cell.angle_beta   90.00
_cell.angle_gamma   90.00
#
_symmetry.space_group_name_H-M   'P 1'
#
loop_
_entity.id
_entity.type
_entity.pdbx_description
1 polymer ?
#
loop_
_entity_poly.entity_id
_entity_poly.type
_entity_poly.pdbx_seq_one_letter_code
_entity_poly.pdbx_strand_id
1 'polypeptide(L)'
;MSSDLQSSPSGIEPRPSSLPDALEHLEAVAYVPSKKRYTDAGQLAKTIASNAYESGIGPSALERLIHILTRNNYLDQGTITTLIKNLYPIDRVSSKVITQVVSCLGPSKNKPSPATQASLLRWLILVYEFCEDRSHLTKLYAVLFNHLDMISLRKPLCHLLSMITRRKHVKPFRIQALMELVNTAGAEEKELISLLNVFKNYYPDIIVGDLGVLRRRGLVFKHPDPEWTSHARLLQDRNLEQIQAAQSSTFQVVHRGAAKRGKMEVIVPVLQTSRVSSNRTSLEELRNVDHLVERLDRIELPNQIISAMADNIAQKYLSLAQPESARLRLDDWLSSFFDERLEHAQDEELGTSESLGYILSLIVNYVRYTKDIPASVLSFLGQYLSSWNGRDNKEEVLSLLEYLPIQDFDTLRANFLTPLEAAMLASGPFSMTVILDFYSSLIRQWGVQLRTSPSVSAESKPLGRLITHAELLALSILESLSVQPSNTDDMGPHKPVALSVLEFYCVLADLFSYASVNGQIRLTIPLAPTVYTLVFTPILSSISIISSVLASYKMSFETSLTSEILQVPNSTDSLYPTELVGQFNGYVMDVCNLIWRNRGLNGDDPNALGCLLPAATTTALTQYTRELNEASRDRKREASFFFNLSSIFSLSYHVALCNMSAGCFAGIEEENNIAEGKPRLRKPVTQKALGALEKDGGVKLTWQEYRVRMLDWLDATGSRGIGNLMRSTMKALRKE
;
A
#
# COMPACT_ATOMS: atom_id res chain seq x y z
N MET A 1 -67.68 56.85 3.65
CA MET A 1 -68.30 55.51 3.56
C MET A 1 -67.25 54.56 4.15
N SER A 2 -67.23 54.29 5.46
CA SER A 2 -68.23 53.56 6.26
C SER A 2 -68.60 52.26 5.51
N SER A 3 -68.35 51.04 6.00
CA SER A 3 -68.47 50.54 7.38
C SER A 3 -68.04 49.05 7.49
N ASP A 4 -67.51 48.68 8.67
CA ASP A 4 -67.66 47.43 9.45
C ASP A 4 -67.23 46.06 8.86
N LEU A 5 -66.27 45.30 9.44
CA LEU A 5 -66.15 44.61 10.76
C LEU A 5 -66.96 43.30 10.89
N GLN A 6 -66.25 42.16 10.99
CA GLN A 6 -66.54 40.95 11.81
C GLN A 6 -65.33 39.98 11.75
N SER A 7 -64.44 39.97 12.75
CA SER A 7 -64.28 38.95 13.84
C SER A 7 -64.00 37.51 13.37
N SER A 8 -62.81 36.93 13.63
CA SER A 8 -62.49 36.11 14.82
C SER A 8 -61.13 35.37 14.60
N PRO A 9 -60.55 34.62 15.57
CA PRO A 9 -60.11 35.02 16.90
C PRO A 9 -58.61 34.75 17.15
N SER A 10 -58.15 35.26 18.29
CA SER A 10 -56.90 35.03 19.01
C SER A 10 -56.25 33.63 18.93
N GLY A 11 -54.92 33.64 18.82
CA GLY A 11 -54.06 32.79 19.66
C GLY A 11 -53.53 31.50 19.05
N ILE A 12 -52.53 31.59 18.16
CA ILE A 12 -51.58 30.50 17.91
C ILE A 12 -50.20 31.15 17.69
N GLU A 13 -49.34 31.11 18.71
CA GLU A 13 -47.91 31.41 18.54
C GLU A 13 -47.27 30.42 17.54
N PRO A 14 -46.31 30.86 16.72
CA PRO A 14 -45.69 30.01 15.72
C PRO A 14 -44.90 28.88 16.39
N ARG A 15 -45.14 27.63 15.95
CA ARG A 15 -44.35 26.46 16.35
C ARG A 15 -42.87 26.69 15.96
N PRO A 16 -41.89 26.47 16.86
CA PRO A 16 -40.48 26.64 16.53
C PRO A 16 -40.09 25.62 15.45
N SER A 17 -39.63 26.10 14.29
CA SER A 17 -39.30 25.26 13.13
C SER A 17 -37.84 24.84 13.08
N SER A 18 -36.96 25.47 13.88
CA SER A 18 -35.53 25.17 13.92
C SER A 18 -35.05 24.76 15.33
N LEU A 19 -34.03 23.89 15.40
CA LEU A 19 -33.38 23.48 16.66
C LEU A 19 -32.95 24.67 17.56
N PRO A 20 -32.34 25.76 17.04
CA PRO A 20 -31.96 26.91 17.88
C PRO A 20 -33.17 27.65 18.48
N ASP A 21 -34.28 27.79 17.75
CA ASP A 21 -35.49 28.45 18.25
C ASP A 21 -36.15 27.63 19.37
N ALA A 22 -36.20 26.30 19.20
CA ALA A 22 -36.72 25.39 20.22
C ALA A 22 -35.87 25.41 21.50
N LEU A 23 -34.55 25.59 21.36
CA LEU A 23 -33.61 25.73 22.48
C LEU A 23 -33.78 27.04 23.23
N GLU A 24 -33.95 28.16 22.52
CA GLU A 24 -34.19 29.47 23.13
C GLU A 24 -35.50 29.49 23.92
N HIS A 25 -36.56 28.90 23.36
CA HIS A 25 -37.82 28.74 24.07
C HIS A 25 -37.68 27.79 25.28
N LEU A 26 -36.89 26.72 25.19
CA LEU A 26 -36.64 25.83 26.32
C LEU A 26 -35.89 26.55 27.46
N GLU A 27 -34.90 27.39 27.14
CA GLU A 27 -34.15 28.19 28.13
C GLU A 27 -35.05 29.16 28.90
N ALA A 28 -35.95 29.85 28.19
CA ALA A 28 -36.91 30.76 28.81
C ALA A 28 -37.88 30.03 29.76
N VAL A 29 -38.25 28.79 29.43
CA VAL A 29 -39.26 28.01 30.15
C VAL A 29 -38.68 27.17 31.30
N ALA A 30 -37.41 26.74 31.19
CA ALA A 30 -36.77 25.82 32.14
C ALA A 30 -36.71 26.36 33.59
N TYR A 31 -36.61 27.68 33.75
CA TYR A 31 -36.51 28.35 35.06
C TYR A 31 -37.83 28.92 35.57
N VAL A 32 -38.93 28.75 34.82
CA VAL A 32 -40.26 29.21 35.21
C VAL A 32 -41.06 28.03 35.77
N PRO A 33 -41.78 28.17 36.90
CA PRO A 33 -42.64 27.10 37.43
C PRO A 33 -43.73 26.67 36.45
N SER A 34 -44.09 25.38 36.44
CA SER A 34 -45.04 24.79 35.47
C SER A 34 -46.38 25.53 35.37
N LYS A 35 -46.88 26.10 36.47
CA LYS A 35 -48.15 26.85 36.53
C LYS A 35 -48.13 28.21 35.83
N LYS A 36 -46.97 28.74 35.47
CA LYS A 36 -46.79 30.07 34.84
C LYS A 36 -46.31 29.99 33.39
N ARG A 37 -46.28 28.79 32.80
CA ARG A 37 -45.81 28.56 31.44
C ARG A 37 -46.96 28.63 30.45
N TYR A 38 -46.78 29.39 29.37
CA TYR A 38 -47.70 29.38 28.22
C TYR A 38 -47.37 28.26 27.21
N THR A 39 -46.12 27.77 27.25
CA THR A 39 -45.58 26.72 26.37
C THR A 39 -45.30 25.42 27.14
N ASP A 40 -45.66 24.29 26.52
CA ASP A 40 -45.43 22.96 27.07
C ASP A 40 -43.95 22.54 26.90
N ALA A 41 -43.20 22.53 28.00
CA ALA A 41 -41.80 22.11 28.01
C ALA A 41 -41.59 20.67 27.51
N GLY A 42 -42.58 19.79 27.69
CA GLY A 42 -42.51 18.42 27.20
C GLY A 42 -42.60 18.34 25.68
N GLN A 43 -43.38 19.21 25.04
CA GLN A 43 -43.43 19.32 23.57
C GLN A 43 -42.11 19.86 23.01
N LEU A 44 -41.55 20.91 23.62
CA LEU A 44 -40.25 21.45 23.22
C LEU A 44 -39.14 20.39 23.31
N ALA A 45 -39.11 19.59 24.39
CA ALA A 45 -38.13 18.52 24.52
C ALA A 45 -38.31 17.39 23.49
N LYS A 46 -39.55 17.09 23.06
CA LYS A 46 -39.80 16.13 21.98
C LYS A 46 -39.30 16.66 20.63
N THR A 47 -39.52 17.93 20.32
CA THR A 47 -39.00 18.57 19.10
C THR A 47 -37.46 18.62 19.10
N ILE A 48 -36.84 18.92 20.24
CA ILE A 48 -35.37 18.89 20.36
C ILE A 48 -34.87 17.45 20.20
N ALA A 49 -35.54 16.45 20.80
CA ALA A 49 -35.17 15.05 20.68
C ALA A 49 -35.29 14.50 19.25
N SER A 50 -36.36 14.85 18.51
CA SER A 50 -36.52 14.43 17.11
C SER A 50 -35.43 15.03 16.22
N ASN A 51 -35.17 16.33 16.36
CA ASN A 51 -34.11 17.00 15.60
C ASN A 51 -32.72 16.44 15.96
N ALA A 52 -32.44 16.22 17.25
CA ALA A 52 -31.17 15.63 17.69
C ALA A 52 -30.96 14.20 17.17
N TYR A 53 -32.03 13.41 17.03
CA TYR A 53 -31.97 12.06 16.47
C TYR A 53 -31.65 12.07 14.96
N GLU A 54 -32.22 13.02 14.19
CA GLU A 54 -32.05 13.09 12.74
C GLU A 54 -30.76 13.81 12.30
N SER A 55 -30.42 14.93 12.92
CA SER A 55 -29.31 15.80 12.52
C SER A 55 -28.12 15.79 13.49
N GLY A 56 -28.28 15.29 14.71
CA GLY A 56 -27.32 15.50 15.79
C GLY A 56 -27.37 16.93 16.37
N ILE A 57 -26.60 17.17 17.42
CA ILE A 57 -26.52 18.45 18.14
C ILE A 57 -25.14 19.08 17.95
N GLY A 58 -25.12 20.31 17.46
CA GLY A 58 -23.91 21.14 17.33
C GLY A 58 -23.26 21.50 18.67
N PRO A 59 -21.97 21.88 18.69
CA PRO A 59 -21.22 22.11 19.93
C PRO A 59 -21.79 23.25 20.79
N SER A 60 -22.28 24.33 20.18
CA SER A 60 -22.89 25.47 20.90
C SER A 60 -24.25 25.11 21.50
N ALA A 61 -25.08 24.36 20.77
CA ALA A 61 -26.37 23.87 21.24
C ALA A 61 -26.21 22.84 22.37
N LEU A 62 -25.19 21.96 22.27
CA LEU A 62 -24.88 20.97 23.30
C LEU A 62 -24.45 21.65 24.61
N GLU A 63 -23.61 22.68 24.55
CA GLU A 63 -23.20 23.43 25.74
C GLU A 63 -24.39 24.09 26.44
N ARG A 64 -25.30 24.71 25.66
CA ARG A 64 -26.53 25.33 26.18
C ARG A 64 -27.43 24.30 26.87
N LEU A 65 -27.69 23.16 26.22
CA LEU A 65 -28.50 22.08 26.81
C LEU A 65 -27.90 21.54 28.10
N ILE A 66 -26.59 21.27 28.11
CA ILE A 66 -25.90 20.78 29.30
C ILE A 66 -25.94 21.82 30.42
N HIS A 67 -25.82 23.11 30.12
CA HIS A 67 -25.96 24.18 31.12
C HIS A 67 -27.35 24.20 31.78
N ILE A 68 -28.44 24.01 31.01
CA ILE A 68 -29.81 23.91 31.54
C ILE A 68 -29.96 22.67 32.43
N LEU A 69 -29.44 21.52 31.98
CA LEU A 69 -29.57 20.23 32.65
C LEU A 69 -28.70 20.11 33.92
N THR A 70 -27.61 20.87 34.00
CA THR A 70 -26.67 20.87 35.14
C THR A 70 -27.04 21.85 36.24
N ARG A 71 -28.02 22.73 36.01
CA ARG A 71 -28.57 23.65 37.01
C ARG A 71 -29.89 23.15 37.58
N ASN A 72 -30.27 23.65 38.75
CA ASN A 72 -31.62 23.44 39.27
C ASN A 72 -32.64 24.11 38.33
N ASN A 73 -33.58 23.33 37.82
CA ASN A 73 -34.61 23.75 36.87
C ASN A 73 -35.97 23.18 37.31
N TYR A 74 -37.05 23.75 36.78
CA TYR A 74 -38.42 23.31 37.08
C TYR A 74 -38.93 22.30 36.03
N LEU A 75 -38.06 21.67 35.25
CA LEU A 75 -38.46 20.67 34.26
C LEU A 75 -38.87 19.37 34.97
N ASP A 76 -39.86 18.68 34.44
CA ASP A 76 -40.23 17.36 34.94
C ASP A 76 -39.16 16.32 34.59
N GLN A 77 -39.08 15.25 35.40
CA GLN A 77 -38.06 14.21 35.24
C GLN A 77 -38.19 13.48 33.88
N GLY A 78 -39.40 13.41 33.30
CA GLY A 78 -39.66 12.80 31.99
C GLY A 78 -39.01 13.60 30.85
N THR A 79 -39.20 14.92 30.86
CA THR A 79 -38.57 15.87 29.93
C THR A 79 -37.04 15.81 30.04
N ILE A 80 -36.48 15.84 31.25
CA ILE A 80 -35.02 15.75 31.50
C ILE A 80 -34.45 14.44 30.95
N THR A 81 -35.12 13.32 31.20
CA THR A 81 -34.66 12.00 30.73
C THR A 81 -34.71 11.90 29.21
N THR A 82 -35.75 12.45 28.59
CA THR A 82 -35.91 12.51 27.13
C THR A 82 -34.78 13.31 26.48
N LEU A 83 -34.43 14.46 27.05
CA LEU A 83 -33.32 15.28 26.57
C LEU A 83 -31.99 14.52 26.68
N ILE A 84 -31.64 14.00 27.86
CA ILE A 84 -30.36 13.31 28.09
C ILE A 84 -30.17 12.10 27.17
N LYS A 85 -31.22 11.30 26.95
CA LYS A 85 -31.15 10.13 26.07
C LYS A 85 -30.87 10.50 24.61
N ASN A 86 -31.28 11.68 24.17
CA ASN A 86 -31.12 12.13 22.79
C ASN A 86 -29.99 13.16 22.61
N LEU A 87 -29.04 13.26 23.56
CA LEU A 87 -27.88 14.14 23.45
C LEU A 87 -26.81 13.57 22.50
N TYR A 88 -27.07 13.52 21.20
CA TYR A 88 -26.14 13.03 20.18
C TYR A 88 -25.18 14.14 19.70
N PRO A 89 -23.89 14.12 20.08
CA PRO A 89 -22.95 15.16 19.66
C PRO A 89 -22.52 14.95 18.19
N ILE A 90 -22.68 15.97 17.35
CA ILE A 90 -22.24 15.93 15.94
C ILE A 90 -20.71 16.09 15.78
N ASP A 91 -20.07 16.72 16.76
CA ASP A 91 -18.63 16.97 16.82
C ASP A 91 -18.03 16.44 18.12
N ARG A 92 -16.70 16.51 18.24
CA ARG A 92 -15.97 16.16 19.47
C ARG A 92 -16.47 16.99 20.65
N VAL A 93 -16.69 16.34 21.79
CA VAL A 93 -17.19 17.01 23.00
C VAL A 93 -16.06 17.72 23.74
N SER A 94 -16.22 19.02 23.95
CA SER A 94 -15.21 19.89 24.56
C SER A 94 -15.02 19.62 26.05
N SER A 95 -13.82 19.90 26.56
CA SER A 95 -13.50 19.77 27.98
C SER A 95 -14.37 20.65 28.90
N LYS A 96 -14.92 21.75 28.37
CA LYS A 96 -15.82 22.65 29.12
C LYS A 96 -17.13 21.95 29.48
N VAL A 97 -17.75 21.25 28.52
CA VAL A 97 -18.98 20.47 28.72
C VAL A 97 -18.75 19.35 29.74
N ILE A 98 -17.63 18.63 29.62
CA ILE A 98 -17.25 17.57 30.58
C ILE A 98 -17.12 18.14 31.99
N THR A 99 -16.46 19.30 32.13
CA THR A 99 -16.28 19.97 33.44
C THR A 99 -17.62 20.39 34.04
N GLN A 100 -18.53 20.92 33.24
CA GLN A 100 -19.87 21.30 33.68
C GLN A 100 -20.63 20.09 34.25
N VAL A 101 -20.62 18.95 33.54
CA VAL A 101 -21.26 17.71 34.01
C VAL A 101 -20.62 17.19 35.30
N VAL A 102 -19.29 17.18 35.40
CA VAL A 102 -18.61 16.72 36.64
C VAL A 102 -18.87 17.67 37.80
N SER A 103 -18.97 18.98 37.55
CA SER A 103 -19.22 19.99 38.59
C SER A 103 -20.63 19.93 39.21
N CYS A 104 -21.61 19.37 38.47
CA CYS A 104 -22.98 19.24 38.94
C CYS A 104 -23.22 18.02 39.85
N LEU A 105 -22.20 17.17 40.05
CA LEU A 105 -22.28 16.00 40.93
C LEU A 105 -22.23 16.44 42.39
N GLY A 106 -23.05 15.84 43.26
CA GLY A 106 -23.01 16.07 44.71
C GLY A 106 -24.33 16.53 45.33
N PRO A 107 -24.44 16.48 46.67
CA PRO A 107 -25.63 16.88 47.40
C PRO A 107 -25.62 18.41 47.62
N SER A 108 -26.22 19.17 46.70
CA SER A 108 -26.43 20.61 46.89
C SER A 108 -27.80 21.02 46.36
N LYS A 109 -28.44 22.00 47.02
CA LYS A 109 -29.75 22.54 46.61
C LYS A 109 -29.73 23.22 45.24
N ASN A 110 -28.54 23.60 44.75
CA ASN A 110 -28.36 24.25 43.44
C ASN A 110 -28.02 23.23 42.33
N LYS A 111 -27.89 21.95 42.66
CA LYS A 111 -27.52 20.85 41.75
C LYS A 111 -28.76 20.05 41.34
N PRO A 112 -28.73 19.37 40.18
CA PRO A 112 -29.86 18.60 39.68
C PRO A 112 -30.13 17.36 40.56
N SER A 113 -31.30 16.74 40.38
CA SER A 113 -31.69 15.54 41.14
C SER A 113 -30.66 14.40 41.00
N PRO A 114 -30.51 13.52 42.00
CA PRO A 114 -29.57 12.39 41.90
C PRO A 114 -29.83 11.47 40.69
N ALA A 115 -31.10 11.33 40.28
CA ALA A 115 -31.48 10.57 39.08
C ALA A 115 -30.94 11.22 37.79
N THR A 116 -30.99 12.56 37.71
CA THR A 116 -30.43 13.34 36.60
C THR A 116 -28.91 13.27 36.60
N GLN A 117 -28.26 13.41 37.76
CA GLN A 117 -26.80 13.24 37.91
C GLN A 117 -26.34 11.85 37.43
N ALA A 118 -27.05 10.78 37.82
CA ALA A 118 -26.75 9.43 37.36
C ALA A 118 -26.93 9.26 35.84
N SER A 119 -27.93 9.92 35.26
CA SER A 119 -28.20 9.88 33.81
C SER A 119 -27.12 10.63 33.02
N LEU A 120 -26.65 11.77 33.53
CA LEU A 120 -25.53 12.51 32.96
C LEU A 120 -24.20 11.74 33.05
N LEU A 121 -23.95 11.02 34.16
CA LEU A 121 -22.79 10.13 34.26
C LEU A 121 -22.85 8.96 33.27
N ARG A 122 -24.04 8.38 33.05
CA ARG A 122 -24.23 7.37 31.99
C ARG A 122 -23.95 7.95 30.62
N TRP A 123 -24.41 9.18 30.35
CA TRP A 123 -24.09 9.87 29.11
C TRP A 123 -22.58 10.12 28.94
N LEU A 124 -21.86 10.51 30.00
CA LEU A 124 -20.39 10.64 29.95
C LEU A 124 -19.68 9.32 29.60
N ILE A 125 -20.23 8.17 30.03
CA ILE A 125 -19.70 6.85 29.65
C ILE A 125 -19.89 6.62 28.15
N LEU A 126 -21.07 6.92 27.61
CA LEU A 126 -21.38 6.78 26.18
C LEU A 126 -20.53 7.72 25.31
N VAL A 127 -20.24 8.93 25.82
CA VAL A 127 -19.52 9.97 25.08
C VAL A 127 -17.99 9.88 25.21
N TYR A 128 -17.47 8.97 26.04
CA TYR A 128 -16.03 8.86 26.30
C TYR A 128 -15.17 8.69 25.02
N GLU A 129 -15.66 7.95 24.02
CA GLU A 129 -14.96 7.77 22.74
C GLU A 129 -14.93 9.06 21.90
N PHE A 130 -15.92 9.94 22.11
CA PHE A 130 -16.20 11.16 21.34
C PHE A 130 -15.65 12.44 22.01
N CYS A 131 -14.97 12.34 23.16
CA CYS A 131 -14.32 13.49 23.80
C CYS A 131 -13.13 14.04 22.98
N GLU A 132 -12.93 15.36 23.01
CA GLU A 132 -11.79 16.05 22.41
C GLU A 132 -10.46 15.71 23.12
N ASP A 133 -10.38 15.94 24.44
CA ASP A 133 -9.25 15.54 25.28
C ASP A 133 -9.68 14.42 26.25
N ARG A 134 -9.40 13.15 25.90
CA ARG A 134 -9.64 11.99 26.78
C ARG A 134 -8.86 12.08 28.10
N SER A 135 -7.76 12.84 28.13
CA SER A 135 -6.98 13.04 29.36
C SER A 135 -7.64 14.02 30.34
N HIS A 136 -8.65 14.77 29.91
CA HIS A 136 -9.37 15.71 30.78
C HIS A 136 -10.12 15.01 31.91
N LEU A 137 -10.86 13.94 31.61
CA LEU A 137 -11.50 13.10 32.64
C LEU A 137 -10.49 12.47 33.60
N THR A 138 -9.31 12.13 33.09
CA THR A 138 -8.18 11.66 33.90
C THR A 138 -7.66 12.74 34.87
N LYS A 139 -7.69 14.04 34.51
CA LYS A 139 -7.35 15.14 35.44
C LYS A 139 -8.39 15.28 36.56
N LEU A 140 -9.66 15.02 36.24
CA LEU A 140 -10.79 15.07 37.19
C LEU A 140 -10.95 13.80 38.04
N TYR A 141 -10.04 12.82 37.91
CA TYR A 141 -10.13 11.53 38.59
C TYR A 141 -10.31 11.65 40.10
N ALA A 142 -9.59 12.57 40.75
CA ALA A 142 -9.70 12.76 42.20
C ALA A 142 -11.11 13.20 42.63
N VAL A 143 -11.73 14.08 41.84
CA VAL A 143 -13.09 14.58 42.10
C VAL A 143 -14.10 13.45 41.92
N LEU A 144 -14.01 12.71 40.81
CA LEU A 144 -14.90 11.57 40.52
C LEU A 144 -14.79 10.47 41.59
N PHE A 145 -13.56 10.18 42.04
CA PHE A 145 -13.30 9.19 43.09
C PHE A 145 -13.95 9.58 44.42
N ASN A 146 -13.87 10.86 44.81
CA ASN A 146 -14.47 11.34 46.06
C ASN A 146 -16.01 11.29 46.06
N HIS A 147 -16.67 11.17 44.90
CA HIS A 147 -18.13 11.05 44.82
C HIS A 147 -18.62 9.59 44.93
N LEU A 148 -17.72 8.61 45.09
CA LEU A 148 -18.09 7.19 45.28
C LEU A 148 -18.90 6.92 46.56
N ASP A 149 -18.80 7.80 47.56
CA ASP A 149 -19.59 7.74 48.78
C ASP A 149 -21.10 7.86 48.50
N MET A 150 -21.49 8.51 47.40
CA MET A 150 -22.88 8.64 46.99
C MET A 150 -23.41 7.36 46.35
N ILE A 151 -24.19 6.59 47.11
CA ILE A 151 -24.80 5.31 46.69
C ILE A 151 -25.52 5.43 45.33
N SER A 152 -26.26 6.53 45.10
CA SER A 152 -27.03 6.75 43.87
C SER A 152 -26.18 6.93 42.60
N LEU A 153 -24.93 7.39 42.75
CA LEU A 153 -23.99 7.65 41.64
C LEU A 153 -22.92 6.57 41.51
N ARG A 154 -22.78 5.72 42.52
CA ARG A 154 -21.69 4.75 42.64
C ARG A 154 -21.58 3.82 41.44
N LYS A 155 -22.70 3.26 40.97
CA LYS A 155 -22.73 2.36 39.80
C LYS A 155 -22.15 2.99 38.53
N PRO A 156 -22.65 4.14 38.03
CA PRO A 156 -22.05 4.79 36.86
C PRO A 156 -20.65 5.36 37.14
N LEU A 157 -20.35 5.82 38.36
CA LEU A 157 -18.99 6.27 38.71
C LEU A 157 -17.96 5.14 38.65
N CYS A 158 -18.26 3.95 39.17
CA CYS A 158 -17.38 2.79 39.10
C CYS A 158 -17.09 2.39 37.65
N HIS A 159 -18.11 2.42 36.79
CA HIS A 159 -17.92 2.15 35.36
C HIS A 159 -17.01 3.21 34.73
N LEU A 160 -17.29 4.51 34.92
CA LEU A 160 -16.47 5.58 34.38
C LEU A 160 -15.02 5.50 34.88
N LEU A 161 -14.82 5.33 36.20
CA LEU A 161 -13.52 5.17 36.82
C LEU A 161 -12.78 3.95 36.29
N SER A 162 -13.46 2.83 36.03
CA SER A 162 -12.82 1.64 35.46
C SER A 162 -12.21 1.90 34.08
N MET A 163 -12.84 2.76 33.26
CA MET A 163 -12.35 3.12 31.93
C MET A 163 -11.20 4.14 31.97
N ILE A 164 -11.21 5.07 32.93
CA ILE A 164 -10.19 6.14 33.02
C ILE A 164 -9.04 5.82 33.98
N THR A 165 -9.11 4.71 34.73
CA THR A 165 -8.07 4.32 35.68
C THR A 165 -6.79 3.93 34.92
N ARG A 166 -5.69 4.54 35.33
CA ARG A 166 -4.32 4.29 34.88
C ARG A 166 -3.44 4.14 36.10
N ARG A 167 -2.22 3.64 35.95
CA ARG A 167 -1.28 3.40 37.06
C ARG A 167 -1.10 4.60 38.00
N LYS A 168 -0.98 5.83 37.48
CA LYS A 168 -0.84 7.07 38.27
C LYS A 168 -2.00 7.37 39.23
N HIS A 169 -3.18 6.78 38.97
CA HIS A 169 -4.37 6.97 39.78
C HIS A 169 -4.44 6.00 40.97
N VAL A 170 -3.78 4.85 40.85
CA VAL A 170 -3.77 3.79 41.86
C VAL A 170 -2.72 4.13 42.91
N LYS A 171 -3.15 4.87 43.94
CA LYS A 171 -2.34 5.27 45.08
C LYS A 171 -2.78 4.52 46.34
N PRO A 172 -1.88 4.24 47.31
CA PRO A 172 -2.20 3.46 48.51
C PRO A 172 -3.45 3.93 49.26
N PHE A 173 -3.61 5.24 49.47
CA PHE A 173 -4.80 5.80 50.16
C PHE A 173 -6.12 5.56 49.41
N ARG A 174 -6.10 5.50 48.07
CA ARG A 174 -7.31 5.20 47.27
C ARG A 174 -7.64 3.71 47.28
N ILE A 175 -6.62 2.86 47.33
CA ILE A 175 -6.81 1.41 47.52
C ILE A 175 -7.49 1.18 48.86
N GLN A 176 -6.99 1.81 49.93
CA GLN A 176 -7.58 1.71 51.26
C GLN A 176 -9.03 2.21 51.29
N ALA A 177 -9.31 3.41 50.78
CA ALA A 177 -10.67 3.94 50.72
C ALA A 177 -11.63 3.05 49.91
N LEU A 178 -11.16 2.48 48.79
CA LEU A 178 -11.97 1.56 47.97
C LEU A 178 -12.23 0.23 48.69
N MET A 179 -11.26 -0.30 49.43
CA MET A 179 -11.42 -1.50 50.26
C MET A 179 -12.41 -1.26 51.41
N GLU A 180 -12.34 -0.10 52.08
CA GLU A 180 -13.30 0.31 53.11
C GLU A 180 -14.72 0.41 52.56
N LEU A 181 -14.89 0.99 51.36
CA LEU A 181 -16.19 1.04 50.68
C LEU A 181 -16.73 -0.34 50.31
N VAL A 182 -15.89 -1.25 49.81
CA VAL A 182 -16.29 -2.64 49.49
C VAL A 182 -16.69 -3.39 50.76
N ASN A 183 -15.94 -3.23 51.86
CA ASN A 183 -16.24 -3.86 53.13
C ASN A 183 -17.55 -3.34 53.75
N THR A 184 -17.85 -2.05 53.57
CA THR A 184 -19.07 -1.42 54.09
C THR A 184 -20.32 -1.78 53.26
N ALA A 185 -20.18 -1.90 51.94
CA ALA A 185 -21.29 -2.18 51.02
C ALA A 185 -21.64 -3.68 50.88
N GLY A 186 -20.71 -4.58 51.25
CA GLY A 186 -20.90 -6.03 51.14
C GLY A 186 -20.75 -6.57 49.71
N ALA A 187 -20.85 -7.90 49.55
CA ALA A 187 -20.59 -8.62 48.30
C ALA A 187 -21.62 -8.37 47.16
N GLU A 188 -22.67 -7.59 47.42
CA GLU A 188 -23.75 -7.34 46.45
C GLU A 188 -23.42 -6.25 45.42
N GLU A 189 -22.50 -5.32 45.73
CA GLU A 189 -22.07 -4.25 44.81
C GLU A 189 -20.93 -4.70 43.89
N LYS A 190 -21.30 -5.49 42.87
CA LYS A 190 -20.38 -6.06 41.86
C LYS A 190 -19.53 -5.00 41.14
N GLU A 191 -20.05 -3.78 40.99
CA GLU A 191 -19.38 -2.68 40.32
C GLU A 191 -18.17 -2.14 41.10
N LEU A 192 -18.23 -2.06 42.44
CA LEU A 192 -17.07 -1.68 43.26
C LEU A 192 -15.97 -2.76 43.21
N ILE A 193 -16.37 -4.03 43.29
CA ILE A 193 -15.45 -5.17 43.18
C ILE A 193 -14.76 -5.16 41.80
N SER A 194 -15.50 -4.83 40.75
CA SER A 194 -14.94 -4.70 39.40
C SER A 194 -13.93 -3.54 39.29
N LEU A 195 -14.16 -2.40 39.96
CA LEU A 195 -13.18 -1.31 40.02
C LEU A 195 -11.94 -1.72 40.82
N LEU A 196 -12.10 -2.45 41.93
CA LEU A 196 -10.99 -2.98 42.73
C LEU A 196 -10.13 -3.97 41.94
N ASN A 197 -10.75 -4.81 41.09
CA ASN A 197 -10.01 -5.68 40.16
C ASN A 197 -9.19 -4.88 39.14
N VAL A 198 -9.70 -3.76 38.64
CA VAL A 198 -8.91 -2.86 37.77
C VAL A 198 -7.69 -2.31 38.52
N PHE A 199 -7.82 -1.97 39.81
CA PHE A 199 -6.69 -1.54 40.63
C PHE A 199 -5.68 -2.67 40.87
N LYS A 200 -6.17 -3.91 41.07
CA LYS A 200 -5.35 -5.12 41.24
C LYS A 200 -4.49 -5.42 40.01
N ASN A 201 -4.96 -5.12 38.80
CA ASN A 201 -4.16 -5.27 37.59
C ASN A 201 -2.90 -4.39 37.59
N TYR A 202 -2.91 -3.26 38.30
CA TYR A 202 -1.76 -2.35 38.39
C TYR A 202 -0.87 -2.63 39.62
N TYR A 203 -1.44 -3.12 40.73
CA TYR A 203 -0.72 -3.45 41.98
C TYR A 203 -1.25 -4.76 42.59
N PRO A 204 -0.84 -5.93 42.06
CA PRO A 204 -1.32 -7.22 42.53
C PRO A 204 -0.86 -7.57 43.95
N ASP A 205 0.29 -7.04 44.38
CA ASP A 205 0.94 -7.39 45.65
C ASP A 205 0.28 -6.71 46.87
N ILE A 206 -0.41 -5.59 46.67
CA ILE A 206 -1.06 -4.82 47.74
C ILE A 206 -2.49 -5.32 48.00
N ILE A 207 -3.15 -5.86 46.97
CA ILE A 207 -4.55 -6.32 47.04
C ILE A 207 -4.56 -7.84 47.20
N VAL A 208 -4.20 -8.28 48.40
CA VAL A 208 -4.20 -9.70 48.81
C VAL A 208 -5.61 -10.08 49.26
N GLY A 209 -6.31 -10.83 48.40
CA GLY A 209 -7.66 -11.31 48.65
C GLY A 209 -8.17 -12.14 47.48
N ASP A 210 -8.77 -13.30 47.78
CA ASP A 210 -9.32 -14.22 46.80
C ASP A 210 -10.71 -13.74 46.33
N LEU A 211 -10.72 -12.83 45.35
CA LEU A 211 -11.92 -12.41 44.62
C LEU A 211 -12.31 -13.43 43.51
N GLY A 212 -11.84 -14.68 43.64
CA GLY A 212 -11.86 -15.74 42.62
C GLY A 212 -13.24 -16.13 42.07
N VAL A 213 -14.34 -15.73 42.71
CA VAL A 213 -15.70 -16.04 42.25
C VAL A 213 -16.09 -15.25 40.98
N LEU A 214 -15.47 -14.10 40.71
CA LEU A 214 -15.77 -13.26 39.54
C LEU A 214 -14.80 -13.43 38.36
N ARG A 215 -13.66 -14.13 38.52
CA ARG A 215 -12.72 -14.37 37.40
C ARG A 215 -13.33 -15.20 36.26
N ARG A 216 -14.38 -15.99 36.55
CA ARG A 216 -15.09 -16.83 35.57
C ARG A 216 -16.20 -16.11 34.80
N ARG A 217 -16.56 -14.87 35.15
CA ARG A 217 -17.53 -14.05 34.41
C ARG A 217 -16.87 -12.70 34.16
N GLY A 218 -16.47 -12.43 32.91
CA GLY A 218 -15.71 -11.23 32.52
C GLY A 218 -16.24 -9.90 33.07
N LEU A 219 -15.43 -8.84 32.95
CA LEU A 219 -15.69 -7.47 33.43
C LEU A 219 -17.20 -7.15 33.42
N VAL A 220 -17.77 -6.92 34.61
CA VAL A 220 -19.22 -6.79 34.84
C VAL A 220 -19.82 -5.54 34.16
N PHE A 221 -18.96 -4.63 33.71
CA PHE A 221 -19.36 -3.43 32.99
C PHE A 221 -19.69 -3.75 31.53
N LYS A 222 -20.97 -4.05 31.26
CA LYS A 222 -21.51 -4.04 29.90
C LYS A 222 -21.64 -2.58 29.41
N HIS A 223 -21.38 -2.35 28.12
CA HIS A 223 -21.59 -1.05 27.49
C HIS A 223 -23.06 -0.60 27.73
N PRO A 224 -23.33 0.63 28.23
CA PRO A 224 -24.67 0.98 28.73
C PRO A 224 -25.76 0.96 27.65
N ASP A 225 -25.40 1.33 26.42
CA ASP A 225 -26.30 1.34 25.26
C ASP A 225 -25.50 1.30 23.95
N PRO A 226 -25.27 0.11 23.35
CA PRO A 226 -24.50 0.00 22.12
C PRO A 226 -25.24 0.55 20.88
N GLU A 227 -26.57 0.55 20.89
CA GLU A 227 -27.40 1.08 19.80
C GLU A 227 -27.21 2.60 19.73
N TRP A 228 -27.24 3.28 20.88
CA TRP A 228 -26.97 4.71 20.98
C TRP A 228 -25.60 5.10 20.40
N THR A 229 -24.53 4.39 20.77
CA THR A 229 -23.17 4.69 20.29
C THR A 229 -23.03 4.42 18.79
N SER A 230 -23.71 3.40 18.27
CA SER A 230 -23.71 3.12 16.83
C SER A 230 -24.39 4.24 16.04
N HIS A 231 -25.51 4.76 16.54
CA HIS A 231 -26.22 5.88 15.92
C HIS A 231 -25.41 7.19 16.00
N ALA A 232 -24.82 7.49 17.15
CA ALA A 232 -23.94 8.64 17.32
C ALA A 232 -22.75 8.61 16.35
N ARG A 233 -22.16 7.43 16.12
CA ARG A 233 -21.07 7.24 15.18
C ARG A 233 -21.51 7.48 13.74
N LEU A 234 -22.66 6.95 13.33
CA LEU A 234 -23.23 7.21 12.00
C LEU A 234 -23.45 8.70 11.73
N LEU A 235 -23.94 9.45 12.74
CA LEU A 235 -24.13 10.90 12.62
C LEU A 235 -22.81 11.65 12.48
N GLN A 236 -21.75 11.25 13.19
CA GLN A 236 -20.41 11.85 13.06
C GLN A 236 -19.76 11.51 11.73
N ASP A 237 -19.85 10.25 11.28
CA ASP A 237 -19.28 9.81 10.00
C ASP A 237 -19.94 10.57 8.84
N ARG A 238 -21.28 10.74 8.86
CA ARG A 238 -22.01 11.55 7.88
C ARG A 238 -21.57 13.02 7.87
N ASN A 239 -21.31 13.60 9.05
CA ASN A 239 -20.81 14.98 9.15
C ASN A 239 -19.36 15.10 8.66
N LEU A 240 -18.51 14.11 8.98
CA LEU A 240 -17.12 14.05 8.53
C LEU A 240 -17.02 13.86 7.01
N GLU A 241 -17.85 13.03 6.40
CA GLU A 241 -17.93 12.85 4.94
C GLU A 241 -18.31 14.17 4.25
N GLN A 242 -19.25 14.93 4.83
CA GLN A 242 -19.63 16.25 4.31
C GLN A 242 -18.50 17.28 4.43
N ILE A 243 -17.71 17.24 5.51
CA ILE A 243 -16.55 18.13 5.72
C ILE A 243 -15.35 17.70 4.84
N GLN A 244 -15.11 16.40 4.68
CA GLN A 244 -14.03 15.84 3.85
C GLN A 244 -14.31 15.98 2.35
N ALA A 245 -15.57 15.92 1.92
CA ALA A 245 -15.94 16.28 0.54
C ALA A 245 -15.59 17.75 0.22
N ALA A 246 -15.46 18.61 1.24
CA ALA A 246 -15.04 19.99 1.12
C ALA A 246 -13.53 20.22 1.36
N GLN A 247 -12.77 19.25 1.87
CA GLN A 247 -11.36 19.39 2.21
C GLN A 247 -10.54 18.13 1.86
N SER A 248 -9.59 18.28 0.95
CA SER A 248 -8.68 17.22 0.52
C SER A 248 -7.79 16.69 1.66
N SER A 249 -8.06 15.45 2.08
CA SER A 249 -7.14 14.44 2.61
C SER A 249 -6.11 14.87 3.68
N THR A 250 -6.35 14.51 4.95
CA THR A 250 -5.26 14.31 5.91
C THR A 250 -5.54 13.13 6.85
N PHE A 251 -4.51 12.31 6.97
CA PHE A 251 -4.34 11.02 7.65
C PHE A 251 -4.83 10.96 9.11
N GLN A 252 -5.77 10.06 9.43
CA GLN A 252 -6.01 9.58 10.82
C GLN A 252 -6.24 8.07 10.85
N VAL A 253 -5.34 7.36 11.51
CA VAL A 253 -5.48 5.93 11.82
C VAL A 253 -6.24 5.79 13.14
N VAL A 254 -7.49 5.35 13.06
CA VAL A 254 -8.29 4.99 14.25
C VAL A 254 -8.03 3.53 14.58
N HIS A 255 -7.35 3.25 15.70
CA HIS A 255 -7.32 1.91 16.27
C HIS A 255 -8.73 1.52 16.71
N ARG A 256 -9.39 0.66 15.92
CA ARG A 256 -10.65 0.01 16.30
C ARG A 256 -10.34 -1.06 17.33
N GLY A 257 -10.69 -0.79 18.58
CA GLY A 257 -10.62 -1.78 19.66
C GLY A 257 -11.76 -2.81 19.56
N ALA A 258 -11.39 -4.07 19.82
CA ALA A 258 -12.28 -5.16 20.25
C ALA A 258 -13.44 -5.55 19.31
N ALA A 259 -13.13 -6.03 18.12
CA ALA A 259 -14.00 -6.97 17.40
C ALA A 259 -13.58 -8.42 17.75
N LYS A 260 -14.53 -9.36 17.69
CA LYS A 260 -14.36 -10.77 18.10
C LYS A 260 -13.12 -11.41 17.44
N ARG A 261 -12.21 -11.91 18.28
CA ARG A 261 -10.92 -12.52 17.90
C ARG A 261 -11.11 -13.78 17.05
N GLY A 262 -10.47 -13.82 15.88
CA GLY A 262 -10.37 -15.04 15.06
C GLY A 262 -9.27 -15.98 15.58
N LYS A 263 -9.32 -17.27 15.19
CA LYS A 263 -8.32 -18.28 15.59
C LYS A 263 -6.86 -17.89 15.25
N MET A 264 -6.64 -17.07 14.21
CA MET A 264 -5.32 -16.59 13.79
C MET A 264 -4.67 -15.59 14.76
N GLU A 265 -5.46 -14.79 15.49
CA GLU A 265 -4.96 -13.82 16.49
C GLU A 265 -4.51 -14.49 17.81
N VAL A 266 -4.53 -15.83 17.89
CA VAL A 266 -4.00 -16.60 19.03
C VAL A 266 -2.49 -16.77 18.94
N ILE A 267 -1.92 -16.81 17.73
CA ILE A 267 -0.49 -17.06 17.49
C ILE A 267 0.33 -15.78 17.75
N VAL A 268 -0.16 -14.63 17.28
CA VAL A 268 0.48 -13.32 17.51
C VAL A 268 -0.34 -12.56 18.56
N PRO A 269 0.14 -12.45 19.81
CA PRO A 269 -0.58 -11.73 20.85
C PRO A 269 -0.60 -10.22 20.58
N VAL A 270 -1.58 -9.53 21.17
CA VAL A 270 -1.66 -8.06 21.14
C VAL A 270 -0.42 -7.47 21.83
N LEU A 271 0.12 -6.38 21.27
CA LEU A 271 1.24 -5.62 21.84
C LEU A 271 0.93 -5.26 23.30
N GLN A 272 1.66 -5.90 24.21
CA GLN A 272 1.54 -5.69 25.65
C GLN A 272 2.92 -5.74 26.31
N THR A 273 3.24 -4.67 27.02
CA THR A 273 4.34 -4.58 27.98
C THR A 273 3.78 -4.76 29.39
N SER A 274 4.38 -5.63 30.18
CA SER A 274 4.08 -5.75 31.60
C SER A 274 5.27 -5.23 32.40
N ARG A 275 5.00 -4.71 33.61
CA ARG A 275 6.04 -4.27 34.57
C ARG A 275 6.95 -3.12 34.10
N VAL A 276 6.40 -2.13 33.37
CA VAL A 276 7.15 -0.94 32.97
C VAL A 276 7.74 -0.23 34.19
N SER A 277 9.05 0.03 34.20
CA SER A 277 9.68 0.77 35.31
C SER A 277 9.21 2.24 35.35
N SER A 278 9.21 2.90 36.51
CA SER A 278 8.66 4.27 36.67
C SER A 278 9.32 5.34 35.79
N ASN A 279 10.53 5.08 35.25
CA ASN A 279 11.26 5.97 34.36
C ASN A 279 11.20 5.53 32.87
N ARG A 280 10.48 4.45 32.57
CA ARG A 280 10.30 3.94 31.21
C ARG A 280 8.88 4.12 30.72
N THR A 281 8.71 4.05 29.41
CA THR A 281 7.43 4.22 28.73
C THR A 281 7.20 3.00 27.86
N SER A 282 5.96 2.51 27.79
CA SER A 282 5.66 1.44 26.86
C SER A 282 5.28 1.95 25.49
N LEU A 283 5.40 1.08 24.48
CA LEU A 283 4.95 1.38 23.13
C LEU A 283 3.44 1.68 23.08
N GLU A 284 2.62 1.08 23.95
CA GLU A 284 1.17 1.34 23.99
C GLU A 284 0.81 2.71 24.60
N GLU A 285 1.73 3.33 25.33
CA GLU A 285 1.52 4.63 25.98
C GLU A 285 1.86 5.83 25.07
N LEU A 286 2.45 5.58 23.90
CA LEU A 286 2.83 6.60 22.94
C LEU A 286 1.59 7.27 22.33
N ARG A 287 1.58 8.61 22.29
CA ARG A 287 0.42 9.40 21.84
C ARG A 287 0.63 10.09 20.50
N ASN A 288 1.86 10.52 20.23
CA ASN A 288 2.26 11.26 19.03
C ASN A 288 3.75 11.02 18.75
N VAL A 289 4.21 11.53 17.60
CA VAL A 289 5.60 11.38 17.15
C VAL A 289 6.58 12.07 18.09
N ASP A 290 6.24 13.26 18.58
CA ASP A 290 7.11 14.00 19.51
C ASP A 290 7.39 13.20 20.79
N HIS A 291 6.35 12.55 21.35
CA HIS A 291 6.49 11.70 22.53
C HIS A 291 7.29 10.42 22.26
N LEU A 292 7.27 9.89 21.04
CA LEU A 292 8.14 8.77 20.64
C LEU A 292 9.61 9.22 20.60
N VAL A 293 9.89 10.38 20.01
CA VAL A 293 11.26 10.91 19.87
C VAL A 293 11.84 11.29 21.24
N GLU A 294 11.07 11.95 22.10
CA GLU A 294 11.50 12.34 23.45
C GLU A 294 11.81 11.14 24.38
N ARG A 295 11.21 9.98 24.11
CA ARG A 295 11.31 8.79 24.96
C ARG A 295 12.00 7.62 24.28
N LEU A 296 12.65 7.83 23.13
CA LEU A 296 13.22 6.75 22.31
C LEU A 296 14.18 5.85 23.10
N ASP A 297 14.98 6.42 23.99
CA ASP A 297 15.94 5.75 24.88
C ASP A 297 15.29 5.04 26.09
N ARG A 298 14.03 5.38 26.42
CA ARG A 298 13.32 4.92 27.61
C ARG A 298 12.16 3.99 27.30
N ILE A 299 12.03 3.54 26.05
CA ILE A 299 10.98 2.60 25.67
C ILE A 299 11.32 1.20 26.19
N GLU A 300 10.35 0.59 26.87
CA GLU A 300 10.45 -0.80 27.35
C GLU A 300 9.88 -1.76 26.31
N LEU A 301 10.60 -2.87 26.06
CA LEU A 301 10.23 -3.85 25.06
C LEU A 301 8.97 -4.64 25.48
N PRO A 302 8.11 -5.04 24.52
CA PRO A 302 6.94 -5.87 24.81
C PRO A 302 7.33 -7.24 25.37
N ASN A 303 6.40 -7.84 26.12
CA ASN A 303 6.61 -9.18 26.69
C ASN A 303 6.77 -10.23 25.59
N GLN A 304 6.01 -10.09 24.51
CA GLN A 304 6.01 -10.98 23.36
C GLN A 304 6.50 -10.22 22.14
N ILE A 305 7.75 -10.42 21.76
CA ILE A 305 8.41 -9.57 20.76
C ILE A 305 7.80 -9.71 19.36
N ILE A 306 7.21 -10.87 19.03
CA ILE A 306 6.49 -11.10 17.77
C ILE A 306 5.34 -10.09 17.56
N SER A 307 4.70 -9.61 18.63
CA SER A 307 3.66 -8.58 18.55
C SER A 307 4.17 -7.24 18.03
N ALA A 308 5.47 -6.96 18.20
CA ALA A 308 6.13 -5.77 17.66
C ALA A 308 6.32 -5.85 16.14
N MET A 309 6.35 -7.05 15.55
CA MET A 309 6.36 -7.21 14.09
C MET A 309 5.00 -6.88 13.47
N ALA A 310 3.90 -7.00 14.21
CA ALA A 310 2.57 -6.70 13.70
C ALA A 310 2.17 -5.22 13.82
N ASP A 311 2.80 -4.49 14.74
CA ASP A 311 2.48 -3.09 14.99
C ASP A 311 3.44 -2.13 14.27
N ASN A 312 2.88 -1.19 13.49
CA ASN A 312 3.66 -0.24 12.69
C ASN A 312 4.53 0.72 13.52
N ILE A 313 4.10 1.09 14.73
CA ILE A 313 4.89 1.98 15.61
C ILE A 313 6.03 1.18 16.24
N ALA A 314 5.76 -0.05 16.64
CA ALA A 314 6.77 -0.94 17.17
C ALA A 314 7.84 -1.28 16.11
N GLN A 315 7.47 -1.55 14.85
CA GLN A 315 8.41 -1.72 13.74
C GLN A 315 9.32 -0.49 13.55
N LYS A 316 8.75 0.73 13.60
CA LYS A 316 9.51 1.98 13.52
C LYS A 316 10.51 2.10 14.67
N TYR A 317 10.09 1.79 15.89
CA TYR A 317 10.96 1.78 17.05
C TYR A 317 12.11 0.78 16.89
N LEU A 318 11.83 -0.46 16.48
CA LEU A 318 12.85 -1.48 16.26
C LEU A 318 13.86 -1.08 15.18
N SER A 319 13.40 -0.45 14.09
CA SER A 319 14.25 0.05 13.01
C SER A 319 15.15 1.22 13.45
N LEU A 320 14.62 2.15 14.26
CA LEU A 320 15.35 3.35 14.70
C LEU A 320 16.29 3.10 15.87
N ALA A 321 15.80 2.43 16.92
CA ALA A 321 16.56 2.21 18.16
C ALA A 321 17.48 0.99 18.08
N GLN A 322 17.21 0.06 17.15
CA GLN A 322 17.95 -1.20 16.94
C GLN A 322 18.38 -1.91 18.23
N PRO A 323 17.44 -2.17 19.18
CA PRO A 323 17.81 -2.83 20.43
C PRO A 323 18.20 -4.29 20.19
N GLU A 324 19.46 -4.64 20.47
CA GLU A 324 20.00 -5.98 20.23
C GLU A 324 19.19 -7.08 20.94
N SER A 325 18.75 -6.83 22.17
CA SER A 325 17.91 -7.76 22.93
C SER A 325 16.57 -8.07 22.24
N ALA A 326 16.04 -7.13 21.45
CA ALA A 326 14.81 -7.36 20.70
C ALA A 326 15.07 -8.19 19.44
N ARG A 327 16.18 -7.95 18.74
CA ARG A 327 16.60 -8.76 17.58
C ARG A 327 16.82 -10.21 17.97
N LEU A 328 17.59 -10.46 19.03
CA LEU A 328 17.85 -11.82 19.53
C LEU A 328 16.57 -12.54 19.98
N ARG A 329 15.72 -11.88 20.79
CA ARG A 329 14.44 -12.47 21.22
C ARG A 329 13.51 -12.79 20.06
N LEU A 330 13.56 -11.98 18.99
CA LEU A 330 12.76 -12.20 17.82
C LEU A 330 13.27 -13.41 17.03
N ASP A 331 14.59 -13.49 16.86
CA ASP A 331 15.25 -14.59 16.15
C ASP A 331 15.07 -15.93 16.89
N ASP A 332 15.18 -15.94 18.22
CA ASP A 332 14.92 -17.11 19.06
C ASP A 332 13.46 -17.58 18.94
N TRP A 333 12.51 -16.65 18.98
CA TRP A 333 11.08 -16.96 18.84
C TRP A 333 10.78 -17.54 17.46
N LEU A 334 11.32 -16.92 16.40
CA LEU A 334 11.14 -17.38 15.02
C LEU A 334 11.78 -18.75 14.80
N SER A 335 12.99 -18.97 15.29
CA SER A 335 13.67 -20.28 15.22
C SER A 335 12.83 -21.35 15.89
N SER A 336 12.38 -21.13 17.13
CA SER A 336 11.54 -22.09 17.85
C SER A 336 10.21 -22.36 17.13
N PHE A 337 9.60 -21.35 16.52
CA PHE A 337 8.37 -21.53 15.76
C PHE A 337 8.62 -22.37 14.50
N PHE A 338 9.69 -22.07 13.76
CA PHE A 338 10.02 -22.76 12.51
C PHE A 338 10.50 -24.20 12.72
N ASP A 339 11.29 -24.47 13.75
CA ASP A 339 11.74 -25.81 14.10
C ASP A 339 10.54 -26.72 14.39
N GLU A 340 9.59 -26.23 15.19
CA GLU A 340 8.34 -26.94 15.45
C GLU A 340 7.57 -27.21 14.14
N ARG A 341 7.53 -26.27 13.19
CA ARG A 341 6.85 -26.48 11.90
C ARG A 341 7.59 -27.45 10.98
N LEU A 342 8.93 -27.44 10.97
CA LEU A 342 9.73 -28.36 10.17
C LEU A 342 9.60 -29.81 10.67
N GLU A 343 9.51 -30.03 12.00
CA GLU A 343 9.23 -31.34 12.58
C GLU A 343 7.85 -31.87 12.18
N HIS A 344 6.82 -31.01 12.22
CA HIS A 344 5.44 -31.39 11.90
C HIS A 344 5.14 -31.43 10.39
N ALA A 345 6.02 -30.92 9.52
CA ALA A 345 5.85 -30.98 8.07
C ALA A 345 5.88 -32.43 7.52
N GLN A 346 6.33 -33.40 8.32
CA GLN A 346 6.30 -34.82 8.00
C GLN A 346 4.95 -35.49 8.31
N ASP A 347 4.12 -34.87 9.15
CA ASP A 347 2.79 -35.35 9.54
C ASP A 347 1.73 -34.49 8.85
N GLU A 348 1.02 -35.06 7.86
CA GLU A 348 0.04 -34.37 7.00
C GLU A 348 -1.23 -33.88 7.74
N GLU A 349 -1.12 -32.92 8.67
CA GLU A 349 -2.27 -32.24 9.26
C GLU A 349 -2.66 -30.97 8.49
N LEU A 350 -3.84 -31.01 7.88
CA LEU A 350 -4.49 -29.96 7.07
C LEU A 350 -4.68 -28.57 7.75
N GLY A 351 -4.33 -28.40 9.02
CA GLY A 351 -4.42 -27.14 9.77
C GLY A 351 -3.10 -26.34 9.88
N THR A 352 -1.98 -26.91 9.46
CA THR A 352 -0.63 -26.33 9.66
C THR A 352 -0.30 -25.23 8.64
N SER A 353 -0.74 -25.37 7.39
CA SER A 353 -0.41 -24.45 6.27
C SER A 353 -0.95 -23.03 6.46
N GLU A 354 -2.18 -22.86 7.00
CA GLU A 354 -2.76 -21.53 7.25
C GLU A 354 -1.99 -20.72 8.29
N SER A 355 -1.50 -21.39 9.34
CA SER A 355 -0.74 -20.75 10.43
C SER A 355 0.64 -20.27 9.97
N LEU A 356 1.31 -21.08 9.15
CA LEU A 356 2.58 -20.74 8.53
C LEU A 356 2.40 -19.58 7.55
N GLY A 357 1.39 -19.63 6.68
CA GLY A 357 1.08 -18.55 5.74
C GLY A 357 0.86 -17.21 6.42
N TYR A 358 0.11 -17.18 7.54
CA TYR A 358 -0.08 -15.96 8.31
C TYR A 358 1.25 -15.39 8.84
N ILE A 359 2.11 -16.22 9.45
CA ILE A 359 3.40 -15.76 9.97
C ILE A 359 4.34 -15.34 8.84
N LEU A 360 4.39 -16.08 7.73
CA LEU A 360 5.19 -15.68 6.56
C LEU A 360 4.73 -14.32 6.01
N SER A 361 3.42 -14.08 5.92
CA SER A 361 2.89 -12.78 5.49
C SER A 361 3.30 -11.63 6.42
N LEU A 362 3.35 -11.88 7.74
CA LEU A 362 3.82 -10.92 8.74
C LEU A 362 5.31 -10.61 8.56
N ILE A 363 6.11 -11.65 8.34
CA ILE A 363 7.55 -11.52 8.11
C ILE A 363 7.80 -10.79 6.79
N VAL A 364 7.05 -11.07 5.72
CA VAL A 364 7.15 -10.35 4.44
C VAL A 364 6.94 -8.86 4.66
N ASN A 365 5.92 -8.45 5.43
CA ASN A 365 5.68 -7.04 5.73
C ASN A 365 6.82 -6.43 6.55
N TYR A 366 7.32 -7.15 7.55
CA TYR A 366 8.45 -6.72 8.35
C TYR A 366 9.73 -6.55 7.51
N VAL A 367 10.11 -7.55 6.71
CA VAL A 367 11.30 -7.54 5.86
C VAL A 367 11.18 -6.48 4.76
N ARG A 368 9.99 -6.29 4.17
CA ARG A 368 9.75 -5.19 3.22
C ARG A 368 9.92 -3.83 3.88
N TYR A 369 9.63 -3.70 5.17
CA TYR A 369 9.82 -2.46 5.91
C TYR A 369 11.29 -2.25 6.34
N THR A 370 11.93 -3.25 6.95
CA THR A 370 13.30 -3.17 7.47
C THR A 370 14.37 -3.31 6.41
N LYS A 371 14.05 -3.93 5.27
CA LYS A 371 14.97 -4.37 4.21
C LYS A 371 16.04 -5.37 4.67
N ASP A 372 15.86 -5.94 5.85
CA ASP A 372 16.76 -6.90 6.50
C ASP A 372 15.98 -8.16 6.86
N ILE A 373 16.50 -9.32 6.44
CA ILE A 373 15.87 -10.63 6.67
C ILE A 373 16.49 -11.28 7.92
N PRO A 374 15.69 -11.73 8.91
CA PRO A 374 16.22 -12.41 10.09
C PRO A 374 16.98 -13.70 9.76
N ALA A 375 18.02 -14.02 10.53
CA ALA A 375 18.86 -15.20 10.29
C ALA A 375 18.10 -16.52 10.46
N SER A 376 17.22 -16.59 11.46
CA SER A 376 16.26 -17.69 11.66
C SER A 376 15.43 -17.99 10.42
N VAL A 377 14.93 -16.95 9.74
CA VAL A 377 14.15 -17.09 8.50
C VAL A 377 15.01 -17.62 7.36
N LEU A 378 16.26 -17.17 7.23
CA LEU A 378 17.20 -17.69 6.22
C LEU A 378 17.50 -19.17 6.43
N SER A 379 17.77 -19.57 7.67
CA SER A 379 18.01 -20.97 8.04
C SER A 379 16.80 -21.84 7.72
N PHE A 380 15.61 -21.37 8.13
CA PHE A 380 14.34 -22.03 7.82
C PHE A 380 14.13 -22.19 6.32
N LEU A 381 14.27 -21.13 5.53
CA LEU A 381 14.05 -21.18 4.08
C LEU A 381 15.00 -22.16 3.39
N GLY A 382 16.28 -22.22 3.80
CA GLY A 382 17.24 -23.16 3.25
C GLY A 382 16.86 -24.63 3.47
N GLN A 383 16.27 -24.95 4.62
CA GLN A 383 15.79 -26.30 4.93
C GLN A 383 14.42 -26.58 4.27
N TYR A 384 13.49 -25.65 4.43
CA TYR A 384 12.10 -25.77 3.97
C TYR A 384 11.99 -25.95 2.46
N LEU A 385 12.80 -25.24 1.67
CA LEU A 385 12.77 -25.34 0.20
C LEU A 385 13.09 -26.74 -0.32
N SER A 386 13.83 -27.56 0.44
CA SER A 386 14.16 -28.94 0.03
C SER A 386 12.94 -29.87 0.07
N SER A 387 11.95 -29.57 0.92
CA SER A 387 10.70 -30.33 1.06
C SER A 387 9.47 -29.56 0.57
N TRP A 388 9.65 -28.34 0.05
CA TRP A 388 8.55 -27.47 -0.36
C TRP A 388 7.89 -27.96 -1.65
N ASN A 389 6.56 -27.91 -1.68
CA ASN A 389 5.75 -28.43 -2.80
C ASN A 389 5.64 -27.48 -4.00
N GLY A 390 6.20 -26.26 -3.94
CA GLY A 390 6.17 -25.27 -5.01
C GLY A 390 4.85 -24.47 -5.14
N ARG A 391 3.86 -24.73 -4.27
CA ARG A 391 2.50 -24.15 -4.35
C ARG A 391 2.09 -23.42 -3.09
N ASP A 392 2.34 -24.00 -1.92
CA ASP A 392 1.91 -23.46 -0.63
C ASP A 392 2.66 -22.18 -0.30
N ASN A 393 1.94 -21.11 0.09
CA ASN A 393 2.52 -19.81 0.47
C ASN A 393 3.53 -19.28 -0.57
N LYS A 394 3.30 -19.56 -1.85
CA LYS A 394 4.24 -19.27 -2.94
C LYS A 394 4.61 -17.80 -3.02
N GLU A 395 3.64 -16.91 -2.89
CA GLU A 395 3.90 -15.46 -2.97
C GLU A 395 4.76 -14.99 -1.79
N GLU A 396 4.51 -15.50 -0.60
CA GLU A 396 5.27 -15.17 0.60
C GLU A 396 6.69 -15.71 0.54
N VAL A 397 6.88 -16.97 0.15
CA VAL A 397 8.19 -17.61 0.00
C VAL A 397 9.03 -16.85 -1.02
N LEU A 398 8.49 -16.59 -2.21
CA LEU A 398 9.20 -15.84 -3.25
C LEU A 398 9.54 -14.42 -2.76
N SER A 399 8.58 -13.73 -2.11
CA SER A 399 8.79 -12.39 -1.56
C SER A 399 9.89 -12.32 -0.50
N LEU A 400 10.05 -13.36 0.32
CA LEU A 400 11.14 -13.43 1.31
C LEU A 400 12.49 -13.69 0.64
N LEU A 401 12.52 -14.58 -0.36
CA LEU A 401 13.74 -14.89 -1.12
C LEU A 401 14.26 -13.69 -1.92
N GLU A 402 13.43 -12.69 -2.24
CA GLU A 402 13.90 -11.43 -2.85
C GLU A 402 14.94 -10.71 -1.96
N TYR A 403 14.92 -10.93 -0.64
CA TYR A 403 15.77 -10.27 0.35
C TYR A 403 16.97 -11.10 0.79
N LEU A 404 17.31 -12.19 0.08
CA LEU A 404 18.51 -12.97 0.36
C LEU A 404 19.75 -12.06 0.38
N PRO A 405 20.70 -12.26 1.32
CA PRO A 405 21.92 -11.48 1.35
C PRO A 405 22.81 -11.78 0.14
N ILE A 406 23.62 -10.79 -0.27
CA ILE A 406 24.62 -10.97 -1.32
C ILE A 406 25.64 -12.01 -0.88
N GLN A 407 25.76 -13.09 -1.64
CA GLN A 407 26.66 -14.21 -1.36
C GLN A 407 27.18 -14.81 -2.66
N ASP A 408 28.14 -15.74 -2.57
CA ASP A 408 28.64 -16.43 -3.76
C ASP A 408 27.53 -17.24 -4.46
N PHE A 409 27.56 -17.23 -5.78
CA PHE A 409 26.51 -17.83 -6.61
C PHE A 409 26.43 -19.36 -6.42
N ASP A 410 27.53 -20.07 -6.18
CA ASP A 410 27.47 -21.53 -6.00
C ASP A 410 26.78 -21.88 -4.69
N THR A 411 27.05 -21.12 -3.62
CA THR A 411 26.36 -21.27 -2.33
C THR A 411 24.88 -20.90 -2.44
N LEU A 412 24.57 -19.77 -3.10
CA LEU A 412 23.19 -19.36 -3.36
C LEU A 412 22.42 -20.42 -4.14
N ARG A 413 23.05 -20.97 -5.18
CA ARG A 413 22.45 -21.95 -6.07
C ARG A 413 22.21 -23.29 -5.37
N ALA A 414 23.17 -23.75 -4.58
CA ALA A 414 23.03 -25.02 -3.86
C ALA A 414 21.95 -24.95 -2.77
N ASN A 415 21.93 -23.86 -1.99
CA ASN A 415 21.07 -23.76 -0.81
C ASN A 415 19.64 -23.30 -1.12
N PHE A 416 19.46 -22.46 -2.15
CA PHE A 416 18.16 -21.82 -2.42
C PHE A 416 17.65 -22.03 -3.84
N LEU A 417 18.45 -21.73 -4.87
CA LEU A 417 17.93 -21.69 -6.24
C LEU A 417 17.59 -23.08 -6.80
N THR A 418 18.45 -24.07 -6.59
CA THR A 418 18.22 -25.42 -7.14
C THR A 418 16.99 -26.09 -6.53
N PRO A 419 16.80 -26.09 -5.19
CA PRO A 419 15.58 -26.60 -4.58
C PRO A 419 14.32 -25.84 -5.03
N LEU A 420 14.41 -24.49 -5.11
CA LEU A 420 13.32 -23.64 -5.58
C LEU A 420 12.90 -23.98 -7.01
N GLU A 421 13.86 -24.02 -7.94
CA GLU A 421 13.62 -24.34 -9.35
C GLU A 421 13.03 -25.74 -9.48
N ALA A 422 13.56 -26.73 -8.77
CA ALA A 422 13.05 -28.10 -8.81
C ALA A 422 11.58 -28.19 -8.36
N ALA A 423 11.23 -27.56 -7.23
CA ALA A 423 9.86 -27.54 -6.71
C ALA A 423 8.88 -26.81 -7.63
N MET A 424 9.31 -25.68 -8.21
CA MET A 424 8.47 -24.86 -9.09
C MET A 424 8.28 -25.50 -10.46
N LEU A 425 9.32 -26.05 -11.07
CA LEU A 425 9.24 -26.70 -12.38
C LEU A 425 8.36 -27.96 -12.35
N ALA A 426 8.33 -28.68 -11.22
CA ALA A 426 7.40 -29.79 -11.00
C ALA A 426 5.93 -29.34 -10.94
N SER A 427 5.67 -28.07 -10.62
CA SER A 427 4.31 -27.55 -10.40
C SER A 427 3.55 -27.16 -11.67
N GLY A 428 4.23 -26.91 -12.81
CA GLY A 428 3.59 -26.59 -14.10
C GLY A 428 4.47 -25.84 -15.12
N PRO A 429 4.03 -25.71 -16.39
CA PRO A 429 4.83 -25.15 -17.49
C PRO A 429 5.06 -23.63 -17.40
N PHE A 430 4.12 -22.88 -16.79
CA PHE A 430 4.25 -21.43 -16.59
C PHE A 430 5.09 -21.07 -15.35
N SER A 431 5.65 -22.04 -14.64
CA SER A 431 6.53 -21.77 -13.50
C SER A 431 7.82 -21.07 -13.91
N MET A 432 8.29 -21.25 -15.15
CA MET A 432 9.52 -20.62 -15.64
C MET A 432 9.44 -19.08 -15.68
N THR A 433 8.31 -18.50 -16.09
CA THR A 433 8.15 -17.04 -16.11
C THR A 433 8.12 -16.46 -14.70
N VAL A 434 7.53 -17.19 -13.74
CA VAL A 434 7.54 -16.79 -12.33
C VAL A 434 8.95 -16.86 -11.74
N ILE A 435 9.74 -17.88 -12.09
CA ILE A 435 11.15 -17.97 -11.70
C ILE A 435 11.95 -16.79 -12.29
N LEU A 436 11.71 -16.41 -13.54
CA LEU A 436 12.37 -15.26 -14.16
C LEU A 436 11.97 -13.93 -13.49
N ASP A 437 10.69 -13.76 -13.16
CA ASP A 437 10.19 -12.59 -12.43
C ASP A 437 10.84 -12.53 -11.02
N PHE A 438 10.99 -13.66 -10.34
CA PHE A 438 11.73 -13.77 -9.08
C PHE A 438 13.21 -13.37 -9.24
N TYR A 439 13.90 -13.89 -10.25
CA TYR A 439 15.29 -13.50 -10.51
C TYR A 439 15.43 -12.01 -10.78
N SER A 440 14.48 -11.43 -11.52
CA SER A 440 14.41 -9.99 -11.77
C SER A 440 14.28 -9.21 -10.46
N SER A 441 13.40 -9.64 -9.55
CA SER A 441 13.25 -9.03 -8.22
C SER A 441 14.51 -9.16 -7.36
N LEU A 442 15.14 -10.34 -7.31
CA LEU A 442 16.36 -10.57 -6.54
C LEU A 442 17.53 -9.70 -7.06
N ILE A 443 17.73 -9.66 -8.37
CA ILE A 443 18.76 -8.83 -9.02
C ILE A 443 18.52 -7.35 -8.73
N ARG A 444 17.25 -6.90 -8.79
CA ARG A 444 16.87 -5.52 -8.43
C ARG A 444 17.22 -5.21 -6.98
N GLN A 445 16.88 -6.10 -6.04
CA GLN A 445 17.11 -5.89 -4.61
C GLN A 445 18.61 -5.87 -4.28
N TRP A 446 19.39 -6.79 -4.82
CA TRP A 446 20.85 -6.79 -4.72
C TRP A 446 21.45 -5.53 -5.34
N GLY A 447 20.92 -5.09 -6.49
CA GLY A 447 21.31 -3.83 -7.12
C GLY A 447 21.11 -2.62 -6.20
N VAL A 448 19.99 -2.55 -5.49
CA VAL A 448 19.74 -1.49 -4.49
C VAL A 448 20.72 -1.58 -3.33
N GLN A 449 20.98 -2.77 -2.78
CA GLN A 449 21.93 -2.99 -1.69
C GLN A 449 23.37 -2.60 -2.06
N LEU A 450 23.80 -2.92 -3.28
CA LEU A 450 25.12 -2.55 -3.79
C LEU A 450 25.26 -1.04 -3.95
N ARG A 451 24.20 -0.34 -4.38
CA ARG A 451 24.19 1.13 -4.49
C ARG A 451 24.34 1.84 -3.15
N THR A 452 23.85 1.24 -2.06
CA THR A 452 23.96 1.79 -0.71
C THR A 452 25.25 1.40 0.02
N SER A 453 25.98 0.41 -0.48
CA SER A 453 27.19 -0.10 0.16
C SER A 453 28.44 0.64 -0.35
N PRO A 454 29.41 0.97 0.52
CA PRO A 454 30.68 1.53 0.06
C PRO A 454 31.44 0.49 -0.77
N SER A 455 31.96 0.88 -1.93
CA SER A 455 32.66 -0.03 -2.85
C SER A 455 33.95 -0.55 -2.19
N VAL A 456 33.97 -1.85 -1.82
CA VAL A 456 35.10 -2.48 -1.11
C VAL A 456 36.20 -2.94 -2.07
N SER A 457 35.87 -3.27 -3.33
CA SER A 457 36.83 -3.62 -4.38
C SER A 457 36.19 -3.50 -5.78
N ALA A 458 36.95 -3.01 -6.76
CA ALA A 458 36.51 -2.89 -8.16
C ALA A 458 36.47 -4.25 -8.90
N GLU A 459 37.05 -5.31 -8.34
CA GLU A 459 37.13 -6.62 -9.00
C GLU A 459 35.94 -7.54 -8.69
N SER A 460 35.20 -7.27 -7.60
CA SER A 460 34.06 -8.10 -7.21
C SER A 460 32.89 -7.96 -8.20
N LYS A 461 32.42 -9.08 -8.76
CA LYS A 461 31.27 -9.14 -9.69
C LYS A 461 30.10 -9.96 -9.09
N PRO A 462 29.51 -9.53 -7.96
CA PRO A 462 28.53 -10.34 -7.22
C PRO A 462 27.30 -10.74 -8.04
N LEU A 463 26.89 -9.90 -9.00
CA LEU A 463 25.71 -10.13 -9.84
C LEU A 463 25.98 -10.92 -11.13
N GLY A 464 27.24 -11.04 -11.57
CA GLY A 464 27.55 -11.50 -12.93
C GLY A 464 27.00 -12.90 -13.24
N ARG A 465 27.28 -13.88 -12.37
CA ARG A 465 26.82 -15.27 -12.56
C ARG A 465 25.30 -15.43 -12.45
N LEU A 466 24.68 -14.66 -11.54
CA LEU A 466 23.22 -14.65 -11.38
C LEU A 466 22.52 -14.08 -12.62
N ILE A 467 23.03 -12.98 -13.18
CA ILE A 467 22.49 -12.38 -14.40
C ILE A 467 22.62 -13.36 -15.58
N THR A 468 23.79 -13.98 -15.77
CA THR A 468 23.98 -14.96 -16.85
C THR A 468 23.05 -16.18 -16.71
N HIS A 469 22.82 -16.67 -15.48
CA HIS A 469 21.86 -17.73 -15.23
C HIS A 469 20.43 -17.32 -15.60
N ALA A 470 20.00 -16.11 -15.22
CA ALA A 470 18.69 -15.58 -15.56
C ALA A 470 18.54 -15.30 -17.08
N GLU A 471 19.60 -14.84 -17.75
CA GLU A 471 19.64 -14.63 -19.21
C GLU A 471 19.46 -15.96 -19.97
N LEU A 472 20.10 -17.04 -19.50
CA LEU A 472 19.92 -18.38 -20.07
C LEU A 472 18.50 -18.90 -19.90
N LEU A 473 17.88 -18.67 -18.73
CA LEU A 473 16.48 -18.99 -18.49
C LEU A 473 15.57 -18.16 -19.42
N ALA A 474 15.82 -16.86 -19.56
CA ALA A 474 15.06 -15.99 -20.44
C ALA A 474 15.09 -16.46 -21.91
N LEU A 475 16.26 -16.88 -22.40
CA LEU A 475 16.37 -17.48 -23.73
C LEU A 475 15.61 -18.80 -23.84
N SER A 476 15.81 -19.69 -22.86
CA SER A 476 15.16 -21.02 -22.83
C SER A 476 13.63 -20.91 -22.83
N ILE A 477 13.10 -19.92 -22.11
CA ILE A 477 11.66 -19.60 -22.07
C ILE A 477 11.15 -19.17 -23.46
N LEU A 478 11.89 -18.32 -24.19
CA LEU A 478 11.52 -17.89 -25.53
C LEU A 478 11.60 -19.04 -26.56
N GLU A 479 12.59 -19.92 -26.43
CA GLU A 479 12.77 -21.06 -27.34
C GLU A 479 11.75 -22.19 -27.07
N SER A 480 11.25 -22.31 -25.83
CA SER A 480 10.29 -23.35 -25.44
C SER A 480 8.85 -23.09 -25.90
N LEU A 481 8.59 -22.02 -26.66
CA LEU A 481 7.27 -21.52 -27.08
C LEU A 481 6.47 -22.42 -28.06
N SER A 482 6.75 -23.73 -28.13
CA SER A 482 5.94 -24.68 -28.90
C SER A 482 4.65 -25.15 -28.20
N VAL A 483 4.41 -24.80 -26.94
CA VAL A 483 3.22 -25.27 -26.21
C VAL A 483 2.31 -24.08 -25.89
N GLN A 484 1.45 -23.72 -26.83
CA GLN A 484 0.29 -22.90 -26.49
C GLN A 484 -0.60 -23.70 -25.53
N PRO A 485 -1.14 -23.09 -24.46
CA PRO A 485 -2.13 -23.75 -23.64
C PRO A 485 -3.34 -24.04 -24.52
N SER A 486 -3.62 -25.32 -24.73
CA SER A 486 -4.96 -25.76 -25.12
C SER A 486 -5.95 -25.13 -24.16
N ASN A 487 -6.95 -24.43 -24.69
CA ASN A 487 -8.07 -23.81 -23.98
C ASN A 487 -8.55 -24.63 -22.76
N THR A 488 -7.92 -24.46 -21.61
CA THR A 488 -8.39 -24.96 -20.32
C THR A 488 -8.79 -23.74 -19.51
N ASP A 489 -10.11 -23.57 -19.37
CA ASP A 489 -10.85 -22.45 -18.80
C ASP A 489 -10.54 -22.08 -17.33
N ASP A 490 -9.48 -22.61 -16.72
CA ASP A 490 -9.35 -22.60 -15.25
C ASP A 490 -8.10 -21.90 -14.69
N MET A 491 -7.37 -21.11 -15.49
CA MET A 491 -6.25 -20.32 -14.97
C MET A 491 -6.40 -18.85 -15.40
N GLY A 492 -6.27 -17.93 -14.43
CA GLY A 492 -6.42 -16.49 -14.63
C GLY A 492 -5.50 -15.88 -15.69
N PRO A 493 -5.59 -14.56 -15.96
CA PRO A 493 -4.83 -13.92 -17.04
C PRO A 493 -3.32 -14.07 -16.82
N HIS A 494 -2.70 -15.01 -17.54
CA HIS A 494 -1.26 -15.21 -17.47
C HIS A 494 -0.51 -14.10 -18.23
N LYS A 495 0.54 -13.58 -17.59
CA LYS A 495 1.47 -12.61 -18.18
C LYS A 495 2.13 -13.22 -19.44
N PRO A 496 2.12 -12.53 -20.59
CA PRO A 496 2.77 -13.03 -21.80
C PRO A 496 4.26 -13.28 -21.57
N VAL A 497 4.76 -14.42 -22.07
CA VAL A 497 6.17 -14.83 -21.92
C VAL A 497 7.16 -13.76 -22.38
N ALA A 498 6.95 -13.21 -23.58
CA ALA A 498 7.81 -12.15 -24.12
C ALA A 498 7.82 -10.91 -23.22
N LEU A 499 6.72 -10.61 -22.52
CA LEU A 499 6.64 -9.48 -21.60
C LEU A 499 7.49 -9.71 -20.35
N SER A 500 7.46 -10.91 -19.75
CA SER A 500 8.35 -11.24 -18.61
C SER A 500 9.83 -11.09 -18.98
N VAL A 501 10.22 -11.56 -20.17
CA VAL A 501 11.60 -11.42 -20.64
C VAL A 501 11.98 -9.96 -20.89
N LEU A 502 11.09 -9.16 -21.47
CA LEU A 502 11.31 -7.73 -21.67
C LEU A 502 11.44 -6.99 -20.34
N GLU A 503 10.60 -7.28 -19.35
CA GLU A 503 10.68 -6.70 -18.01
C GLU A 503 11.99 -7.03 -17.30
N PHE A 504 12.48 -8.28 -17.42
CA PHE A 504 13.80 -8.67 -16.93
C PHE A 504 14.91 -7.77 -17.50
N TYR A 505 14.92 -7.55 -18.82
CA TYR A 505 15.91 -6.67 -19.45
C TYR A 505 15.72 -5.19 -19.10
N CYS A 506 14.49 -4.73 -18.83
CA CYS A 506 14.26 -3.39 -18.27
C CYS A 506 14.91 -3.25 -16.88
N VAL A 507 14.75 -4.25 -16.01
CA VAL A 507 15.39 -4.26 -14.69
C VAL A 507 16.92 -4.20 -14.81
N LEU A 508 17.50 -4.96 -15.75
CA LEU A 508 18.94 -4.88 -16.00
C LEU A 508 19.39 -3.53 -16.57
N ALA A 509 18.62 -2.95 -17.49
CA ALA A 509 18.91 -1.62 -18.04
C ALA A 509 18.93 -0.55 -16.93
N ASP A 510 17.94 -0.59 -16.02
CA ASP A 510 17.88 0.32 -14.88
C ASP A 510 19.04 0.09 -13.90
N LEU A 511 19.39 -1.16 -13.63
CA LEU A 511 20.56 -1.52 -12.81
C LEU A 511 21.86 -0.97 -13.39
N PHE A 512 22.08 -1.18 -14.69
CA PHE A 512 23.33 -0.80 -15.37
C PHE A 512 23.50 0.71 -15.54
N SER A 513 22.43 1.49 -15.44
CA SER A 513 22.53 2.96 -15.41
C SER A 513 23.42 3.49 -14.27
N TYR A 514 23.60 2.70 -13.20
CA TYR A 514 24.44 3.05 -12.05
C TYR A 514 25.87 2.47 -12.12
N ALA A 515 26.20 1.69 -13.15
CA ALA A 515 27.48 0.99 -13.24
C ALA A 515 28.69 1.95 -13.32
N SER A 516 28.50 3.13 -13.95
CA SER A 516 29.55 4.16 -14.04
C SER A 516 29.96 4.72 -12.68
N VAL A 517 29.05 4.72 -11.69
CA VAL A 517 29.26 5.25 -10.34
C VAL A 517 29.64 4.16 -9.34
N ASN A 518 29.39 2.88 -9.65
CA ASN A 518 29.64 1.77 -8.74
C ASN A 518 30.36 0.60 -9.42
N GLY A 519 31.64 0.40 -9.04
CA GLY A 519 32.48 -0.68 -9.55
C GLY A 519 32.00 -2.11 -9.29
N GLN A 520 31.06 -2.33 -8.37
CA GLN A 520 30.52 -3.67 -8.10
C GLN A 520 29.40 -4.05 -9.06
N ILE A 521 28.82 -3.08 -9.77
CA ILE A 521 27.82 -3.29 -10.82
C ILE A 521 28.56 -3.36 -12.15
N ARG A 522 28.61 -4.56 -12.74
CA ARG A 522 29.30 -4.83 -14.02
C ARG A 522 28.27 -5.13 -15.10
N LEU A 523 28.39 -4.44 -16.22
CA LEU A 523 27.49 -4.67 -17.36
C LEU A 523 27.71 -6.07 -17.93
N THR A 524 26.61 -6.77 -18.22
CA THR A 524 26.55 -7.92 -19.11
C THR A 524 25.94 -7.49 -20.44
N ILE A 525 25.97 -8.38 -21.43
CA ILE A 525 25.30 -8.15 -22.71
C ILE A 525 24.19 -9.20 -22.89
N PRO A 526 23.00 -8.82 -23.38
CA PRO A 526 21.96 -9.77 -23.73
C PRO A 526 22.49 -10.85 -24.68
N LEU A 527 21.99 -12.08 -24.53
CA LEU A 527 22.22 -13.14 -25.49
C LEU A 527 21.62 -12.71 -26.84
N ALA A 528 22.44 -12.70 -27.88
CA ALA A 528 22.04 -12.23 -29.19
C ALA A 528 20.77 -12.93 -29.75
N PRO A 529 20.58 -14.26 -29.60
CA PRO A 529 19.33 -14.92 -29.99
C PRO A 529 18.07 -14.36 -29.30
N THR A 530 18.18 -13.97 -28.02
CA THR A 530 17.08 -13.33 -27.28
C THR A 530 16.70 -11.99 -27.90
N VAL A 531 17.67 -11.14 -28.21
CA VAL A 531 17.43 -9.83 -28.85
C VAL A 531 16.73 -10.02 -30.19
N TYR A 532 17.21 -10.92 -31.04
CA TYR A 532 16.61 -11.14 -32.34
C TYR A 532 15.21 -11.73 -32.25
N THR A 533 14.98 -12.68 -31.34
CA THR A 533 13.64 -13.27 -31.14
C THR A 533 12.62 -12.21 -30.73
N LEU A 534 12.99 -11.30 -29.82
CA LEU A 534 12.13 -10.20 -29.38
C LEU A 534 11.88 -9.15 -30.47
N VAL A 535 12.89 -8.86 -31.30
CA VAL A 535 12.80 -7.91 -32.43
C VAL A 535 11.96 -8.48 -33.58
N PHE A 536 12.08 -9.76 -33.89
CA PHE A 536 11.27 -10.42 -34.92
C PHE A 536 9.84 -10.76 -34.46
N THR A 537 9.56 -10.65 -33.16
CA THR A 537 8.19 -10.75 -32.65
C THR A 537 7.36 -9.58 -33.21
N PRO A 538 6.26 -9.82 -33.94
CA PRO A 538 5.54 -8.78 -34.68
C PRO A 538 4.63 -7.93 -33.76
N ILE A 539 5.19 -7.40 -32.68
CA ILE A 539 4.50 -6.59 -31.67
C ILE A 539 5.28 -5.28 -31.48
N LEU A 540 4.60 -4.14 -31.65
CA LEU A 540 5.22 -2.81 -31.56
C LEU A 540 5.85 -2.55 -30.19
N SER A 541 5.13 -2.89 -29.11
CA SER A 541 5.64 -2.70 -27.75
C SER A 541 6.90 -3.52 -27.50
N SER A 542 6.99 -4.75 -28.01
CA SER A 542 8.20 -5.58 -27.92
C SER A 542 9.39 -4.88 -28.56
N ILE A 543 9.25 -4.46 -29.82
CA ILE A 543 10.30 -3.78 -30.60
C ILE A 543 10.70 -2.46 -29.94
N SER A 544 9.73 -1.69 -29.45
CA SER A 544 9.99 -0.45 -28.73
C SER A 544 10.74 -0.70 -27.43
N ILE A 545 10.27 -1.61 -26.57
CA ILE A 545 10.91 -1.88 -25.27
C ILE A 545 12.34 -2.40 -25.46
N ILE A 546 12.56 -3.39 -26.33
CA ILE A 546 13.92 -3.90 -26.57
C ILE A 546 14.83 -2.83 -27.16
N SER A 547 14.32 -1.97 -28.05
CA SER A 547 15.10 -0.83 -28.57
C SER A 547 15.48 0.16 -27.47
N SER A 548 14.58 0.40 -26.51
CA SER A 548 14.86 1.25 -25.34
C SER A 548 15.93 0.62 -24.44
N VAL A 549 15.84 -0.68 -24.17
CA VAL A 549 16.85 -1.43 -23.40
C VAL A 549 18.21 -1.31 -24.07
N LEU A 550 18.30 -1.59 -25.37
CA LEU A 550 19.56 -1.48 -26.13
C LEU A 550 20.13 -0.06 -26.09
N ALA A 551 19.29 0.98 -26.17
CA ALA A 551 19.72 2.36 -26.04
C ALA A 551 20.27 2.67 -24.63
N SER A 552 19.61 2.19 -23.58
CA SER A 552 20.06 2.35 -22.18
C SER A 552 21.37 1.60 -21.90
N TYR A 553 21.52 0.38 -22.43
CA TYR A 553 22.76 -0.38 -22.32
C TYR A 553 23.91 0.35 -23.01
N LYS A 554 23.67 0.85 -24.22
CA LYS A 554 24.67 1.63 -24.95
C LYS A 554 25.13 2.85 -24.16
N MET A 555 24.20 3.64 -23.62
CA MET A 555 24.51 4.78 -22.77
C MET A 555 25.31 4.37 -21.52
N SER A 556 24.94 3.24 -20.91
CA SER A 556 25.62 2.70 -19.73
C SER A 556 27.05 2.23 -20.06
N PHE A 557 27.27 1.62 -21.23
CA PHE A 557 28.63 1.30 -21.72
C PHE A 557 29.44 2.57 -22.00
N GLU A 558 28.88 3.54 -22.73
CA GLU A 558 29.57 4.80 -23.06
C GLU A 558 30.01 5.54 -21.77
N THR A 559 29.11 5.69 -20.80
CA THR A 559 29.41 6.35 -19.51
C THR A 559 30.39 5.55 -18.64
N SER A 560 30.29 4.21 -18.65
CA SER A 560 31.19 3.35 -17.88
C SER A 560 32.61 3.34 -18.44
N LEU A 561 32.78 3.37 -19.76
CA LEU A 561 34.10 3.44 -20.41
C LEU A 561 34.81 4.78 -20.12
N THR A 562 34.05 5.87 -19.94
CA THR A 562 34.58 7.19 -19.57
C THR A 562 34.74 7.43 -18.07
N SER A 563 34.29 6.51 -17.21
CA SER A 563 34.24 6.72 -15.77
C SER A 563 35.63 6.58 -15.11
N GLU A 564 36.02 7.59 -14.33
CA GLU A 564 37.25 7.59 -13.52
C GLU A 564 37.24 6.47 -12.45
N ILE A 565 36.06 6.10 -11.92
CA ILE A 565 35.91 5.05 -10.88
C ILE A 565 36.26 3.67 -11.45
N LEU A 566 36.03 3.47 -12.75
CA LEU A 566 36.26 2.21 -13.44
C LEU A 566 37.64 2.16 -14.12
N GLN A 567 38.33 3.29 -14.24
CA GLN A 567 39.68 3.35 -14.76
C GLN A 567 40.65 3.01 -13.62
N VAL A 568 41.06 1.75 -13.52
CA VAL A 568 42.07 1.33 -12.54
C VAL A 568 43.46 1.81 -13.02
N PRO A 569 44.17 2.67 -12.26
CA PRO A 569 45.51 3.08 -12.63
C PRO A 569 46.46 1.87 -12.60
N ASN A 570 47.17 1.63 -13.71
CA ASN A 570 48.15 0.55 -13.95
C ASN A 570 47.61 -0.86 -14.28
N SER A 571 46.32 -1.05 -14.59
CA SER A 571 45.83 -2.33 -15.15
C SER A 571 45.94 -2.33 -16.68
N THR A 572 46.56 -3.36 -17.26
CA THR A 572 46.63 -3.55 -18.72
C THR A 572 45.32 -4.06 -19.33
N ASP A 573 44.43 -4.63 -18.52
CA ASP A 573 43.16 -5.17 -18.97
C ASP A 573 42.01 -4.19 -18.73
N SER A 574 41.35 -3.77 -19.81
CA SER A 574 40.07 -3.05 -19.72
C SER A 574 39.03 -3.92 -19.02
N LEU A 575 38.31 -3.36 -18.04
CA LEU A 575 37.20 -4.03 -17.35
C LEU A 575 36.12 -4.55 -18.33
N TYR A 576 36.01 -3.92 -19.50
CA TYR A 576 35.16 -4.34 -20.61
C TYR A 576 36.04 -4.71 -21.81
N PRO A 577 36.10 -6.01 -22.18
CA PRO A 577 36.81 -6.44 -23.38
C PRO A 577 36.24 -5.80 -24.65
N THR A 578 37.11 -5.49 -25.61
CA THR A 578 36.70 -4.93 -26.91
C THR A 578 35.79 -5.88 -27.69
N GLU A 579 35.97 -7.19 -27.52
CA GLU A 579 35.13 -8.22 -28.13
C GLU A 579 33.68 -8.15 -27.63
N LEU A 580 33.49 -7.98 -26.31
CA LEU A 580 32.17 -7.87 -25.68
C LEU A 580 31.40 -6.64 -26.21
N VAL A 581 32.08 -5.48 -26.24
CA VAL A 581 31.53 -4.23 -26.76
C VAL A 581 31.27 -4.32 -28.27
N GLY A 582 32.16 -4.97 -29.01
CA GLY A 582 32.00 -5.24 -30.44
C GLY A 582 30.76 -6.10 -30.73
N GLN A 583 30.56 -7.18 -29.97
CA GLN A 583 29.40 -8.04 -30.10
C GLN A 583 28.09 -7.30 -29.81
N PHE A 584 28.06 -6.51 -28.73
CA PHE A 584 26.92 -5.66 -28.39
C PHE A 584 26.57 -4.66 -29.51
N ASN A 585 27.59 -3.94 -29.99
CA ASN A 585 27.41 -3.00 -31.11
C ASN A 585 26.92 -3.70 -32.38
N GLY A 586 27.35 -4.95 -32.61
CA GLY A 586 26.92 -5.80 -33.71
C GLY A 586 25.41 -5.94 -33.83
N TYR A 587 24.74 -6.39 -32.77
CA TYR A 587 23.28 -6.54 -32.82
C TYR A 587 22.52 -5.21 -32.71
N VAL A 588 23.07 -4.19 -32.05
CA VAL A 588 22.51 -2.82 -32.10
C VAL A 588 22.45 -2.31 -33.54
N MET A 589 23.52 -2.54 -34.31
CA MET A 589 23.58 -2.19 -35.72
C MET A 589 22.66 -3.04 -36.58
N ASP A 590 22.47 -4.33 -36.26
CA ASP A 590 21.47 -5.17 -36.93
C ASP A 590 20.04 -4.65 -36.74
N VAL A 591 19.65 -4.26 -35.52
CA VAL A 591 18.33 -3.65 -35.27
C VAL A 591 18.17 -2.35 -36.06
N CYS A 592 19.21 -1.52 -36.12
CA CYS A 592 19.23 -0.33 -36.97
C CYS A 592 19.13 -0.65 -38.46
N ASN A 593 19.75 -1.75 -38.91
CA ASN A 593 19.69 -2.23 -40.28
C ASN A 593 18.30 -2.70 -40.67
N LEU A 594 17.62 -3.41 -39.78
CA LEU A 594 16.25 -3.88 -39.94
C LEU A 594 15.26 -2.71 -40.05
N ILE A 595 15.27 -1.79 -39.08
CA ILE A 595 14.21 -0.79 -38.93
C ILE A 595 14.47 0.48 -39.77
N TRP A 596 15.71 0.98 -39.80
CA TRP A 596 16.02 2.33 -40.31
C TRP A 596 16.87 2.35 -41.58
N ARG A 597 17.98 1.60 -41.63
CA ARG A 597 18.94 1.67 -42.76
C ARG A 597 18.47 0.87 -43.99
N ASN A 598 17.44 0.02 -43.85
CA ASN A 598 16.95 -0.89 -44.90
C ASN A 598 18.06 -1.81 -45.43
N ARG A 599 18.88 -2.33 -44.53
CA ARG A 599 20.00 -3.27 -44.80
C ARG A 599 19.87 -4.53 -43.95
N GLY A 600 18.63 -4.91 -43.64
CA GLY A 600 18.34 -6.05 -42.76
C GLY A 600 18.93 -7.35 -43.27
N LEU A 601 19.35 -8.22 -42.34
CA LEU A 601 19.92 -9.55 -42.61
C LEU A 601 21.24 -9.55 -43.41
N ASN A 602 21.88 -8.40 -43.59
CA ASN A 602 23.15 -8.32 -44.31
C ASN A 602 24.32 -8.67 -43.39
N GLY A 603 25.07 -9.72 -43.73
CA GLY A 603 26.28 -10.15 -43.02
C GLY A 603 27.58 -9.49 -43.50
N ASP A 604 27.54 -8.65 -44.54
CA ASP A 604 28.73 -8.01 -45.13
C ASP A 604 29.19 -6.75 -44.38
N ASP A 605 28.36 -6.20 -43.47
CA ASP A 605 28.72 -5.02 -42.68
C ASP A 605 29.64 -5.46 -41.52
N PRO A 606 30.90 -4.96 -41.45
CA PRO A 606 31.83 -5.36 -40.39
C PRO A 606 31.38 -4.98 -38.98
N ASN A 607 30.40 -4.07 -38.87
CA ASN A 607 29.84 -3.64 -37.58
C ASN A 607 28.50 -4.32 -37.26
N ALA A 608 28.08 -5.34 -38.01
CA ALA A 608 26.82 -6.04 -37.84
C ALA A 608 27.04 -7.57 -37.83
N LEU A 609 26.06 -8.33 -37.31
CA LEU A 609 26.15 -9.79 -37.21
C LEU A 609 25.17 -10.50 -38.17
N GLY A 610 24.43 -9.75 -38.99
CA GLY A 610 23.46 -10.31 -39.93
C GLY A 610 22.30 -11.03 -39.23
N CYS A 611 21.97 -10.64 -38.00
CA CYS A 611 20.95 -11.30 -37.17
C CYS A 611 21.22 -12.79 -36.91
N LEU A 612 22.49 -13.23 -36.99
CA LEU A 612 22.93 -14.63 -36.85
C LEU A 612 22.30 -15.60 -37.88
N LEU A 613 21.77 -15.09 -38.99
CA LEU A 613 21.22 -15.94 -40.04
C LEU A 613 22.34 -16.47 -40.95
N PRO A 614 22.39 -17.78 -41.22
CA PRO A 614 23.33 -18.34 -42.19
C PRO A 614 23.14 -17.76 -43.59
N ALA A 615 24.24 -17.60 -44.34
CA ALA A 615 24.23 -17.08 -45.72
C ALA A 615 23.35 -17.92 -46.67
N ALA A 616 23.27 -19.23 -46.47
CA ALA A 616 22.40 -20.11 -47.24
C ALA A 616 20.90 -19.75 -47.03
N THR A 617 20.50 -19.47 -45.79
CA THR A 617 19.12 -19.10 -45.44
C THR A 617 18.73 -17.75 -46.02
N THR A 618 19.61 -16.75 -45.91
CA THR A 618 19.36 -15.41 -46.48
C THR A 618 19.28 -15.46 -48.01
N THR A 619 20.10 -16.29 -48.66
CA THR A 619 20.05 -16.51 -50.11
C THR A 619 18.71 -17.15 -50.52
N ALA A 620 18.27 -18.20 -49.82
CA ALA A 620 16.99 -18.86 -50.08
C ALA A 620 15.79 -17.91 -49.88
N LEU A 621 15.78 -17.11 -48.81
CA LEU A 621 14.75 -16.09 -48.57
C LEU A 621 14.74 -14.98 -49.63
N THR A 622 15.94 -14.59 -50.11
CA THR A 622 16.07 -13.60 -51.18
C THR A 622 15.50 -14.13 -52.49
N GLN A 623 15.80 -15.39 -52.83
CA GLN A 623 15.23 -16.06 -53.99
C GLN A 623 13.70 -16.17 -53.87
N TYR A 624 13.20 -16.62 -52.72
CA TYR A 624 11.75 -16.70 -52.47
C TYR A 624 11.06 -15.33 -52.65
N THR A 625 11.65 -14.26 -52.11
CA THR A 625 11.12 -12.89 -52.26
C THR A 625 11.10 -12.45 -53.73
N ARG A 626 12.12 -12.84 -54.50
CA ARG A 626 12.20 -12.55 -55.94
C ARG A 626 11.11 -13.30 -56.71
N GLU A 627 10.92 -14.59 -56.45
CA GLU A 627 9.87 -15.40 -57.07
C GLU A 627 8.47 -14.85 -56.76
N LEU A 628 8.22 -14.41 -55.52
CA LEU A 628 6.98 -13.73 -55.14
C LEU A 628 6.75 -12.44 -55.92
N ASN A 629 7.79 -11.62 -56.10
CA ASN A 629 7.70 -10.40 -56.89
C ASN A 629 7.39 -10.70 -58.37
N GLU A 630 8.02 -11.72 -58.95
CA GLU A 630 7.78 -12.16 -60.33
C GLU A 630 6.34 -12.66 -60.50
N ALA A 631 5.86 -13.56 -59.62
CA ALA A 631 4.48 -14.03 -59.63
C ALA A 631 3.43 -12.91 -59.43
N SER A 632 3.78 -11.85 -58.68
CA SER A 632 2.90 -10.69 -58.49
C SER A 632 2.76 -9.83 -59.75
N ARG A 633 3.78 -9.78 -60.61
CA ARG A 633 3.76 -9.03 -61.88
C ARG A 633 2.80 -9.69 -62.88
N ASP A 634 2.80 -11.02 -62.94
CA ASP A 634 1.99 -11.77 -63.91
C ASP A 634 0.48 -11.68 -63.61
N ARG A 635 0.09 -11.42 -62.36
CA ARG A 635 -1.31 -11.40 -61.93
C ARG A 635 -2.10 -10.12 -62.23
N LYS A 636 -1.54 -9.11 -62.92
CA LYS A 636 -2.20 -7.82 -63.25
C LYS A 636 -3.09 -7.23 -62.13
N ARG A 637 -2.71 -7.42 -60.86
CA ARG A 637 -3.40 -6.73 -59.76
C ARG A 637 -2.91 -5.30 -59.76
N GLU A 638 -3.82 -4.33 -59.66
CA GLU A 638 -3.54 -2.90 -59.46
C GLU A 638 -2.65 -2.62 -58.22
N ALA A 639 -2.34 -3.65 -57.44
CA ALA A 639 -1.49 -3.67 -56.26
C ALA A 639 -0.28 -4.63 -56.39
N SER A 640 0.53 -4.53 -57.46
CA SER A 640 1.83 -5.21 -57.48
C SER A 640 2.79 -4.56 -56.47
N PHE A 641 3.06 -5.22 -55.35
CA PHE A 641 4.03 -4.76 -54.36
C PHE A 641 5.40 -5.37 -54.63
N PHE A 642 6.44 -4.54 -54.67
CA PHE A 642 7.81 -4.99 -54.84
C PHE A 642 8.49 -5.06 -53.49
N PHE A 643 8.78 -6.27 -53.01
CA PHE A 643 9.47 -6.50 -51.75
C PHE A 643 10.95 -6.72 -51.98
N ASN A 644 11.79 -6.09 -51.17
CA ASN A 644 13.20 -6.43 -51.05
C ASN A 644 13.43 -6.92 -49.63
N LEU A 645 14.01 -8.12 -49.47
CA LEU A 645 14.24 -8.77 -48.18
C LEU A 645 14.86 -7.81 -47.16
N SER A 646 15.87 -7.04 -47.59
CA SER A 646 16.58 -6.06 -46.76
C SER A 646 15.71 -4.92 -46.20
N SER A 647 14.55 -4.65 -46.79
CA SER A 647 13.62 -3.57 -46.41
C SER A 647 12.28 -4.03 -45.85
N ILE A 648 11.98 -5.33 -45.83
CA ILE A 648 10.70 -5.87 -45.32
C ILE A 648 10.49 -5.52 -43.84
N PHE A 649 11.57 -5.39 -43.07
CA PHE A 649 11.54 -5.07 -41.63
C PHE A 649 11.55 -3.56 -41.33
N SER A 650 11.53 -2.71 -42.37
CA SER A 650 11.58 -1.26 -42.21
C SER A 650 10.30 -0.68 -41.59
N LEU A 651 10.37 0.56 -41.11
CA LEU A 651 9.25 1.30 -40.53
C LEU A 651 7.93 1.22 -41.33
N SER A 652 8.01 1.14 -42.66
CA SER A 652 6.84 1.16 -43.53
C SER A 652 6.27 -0.23 -43.85
N TYR A 653 7.12 -1.26 -43.83
CA TYR A 653 6.75 -2.62 -44.27
C TYR A 653 6.59 -3.62 -43.13
N HIS A 654 7.21 -3.35 -41.98
CA HIS A 654 7.18 -4.27 -40.86
C HIS A 654 5.73 -4.47 -40.37
N VAL A 655 5.33 -5.72 -40.16
CA VAL A 655 3.95 -6.11 -39.81
C VAL A 655 3.43 -5.36 -38.58
N ALA A 656 4.29 -5.17 -37.56
CA ALA A 656 3.94 -4.42 -36.36
C ALA A 656 3.86 -2.88 -36.54
N LEU A 657 4.47 -2.32 -37.58
CA LEU A 657 4.66 -0.87 -37.76
C LEU A 657 3.87 -0.31 -38.94
N CYS A 658 3.44 -1.15 -39.90
CA CYS A 658 2.82 -0.68 -41.14
C CYS A 658 1.53 0.13 -40.90
N ASN A 659 0.69 -0.27 -39.95
CA ASN A 659 -0.51 0.48 -39.58
C ASN A 659 -0.17 1.81 -38.90
N MET A 660 0.87 1.84 -38.06
CA MET A 660 1.37 3.06 -37.44
C MET A 660 1.93 4.01 -38.50
N SER A 661 2.66 3.47 -39.48
CA SER A 661 3.16 4.22 -40.65
C SER A 661 2.02 4.82 -41.47
N ALA A 662 0.96 4.06 -41.72
CA ALA A 662 -0.23 4.55 -42.42
C ALA A 662 -0.94 5.66 -41.62
N GLY A 663 -1.11 5.49 -40.31
CA GLY A 663 -1.70 6.50 -39.43
C GLY A 663 -0.87 7.79 -39.35
N CYS A 664 0.45 7.65 -39.22
CA CYS A 664 1.37 8.80 -39.26
C CYS A 664 1.25 9.56 -40.58
N PHE A 665 1.25 8.86 -41.71
CA PHE A 665 1.14 9.51 -43.02
C PHE A 665 -0.23 10.16 -43.26
N ALA A 666 -1.32 9.54 -42.79
CA ALA A 666 -2.65 10.13 -42.83
C ALA A 666 -2.69 11.46 -42.05
N GLY A 667 -2.06 11.52 -40.87
CA GLY A 667 -1.92 12.78 -40.12
C GLY A 667 -1.14 13.85 -40.90
N ILE A 668 -0.10 13.46 -41.65
CA ILE A 668 0.63 14.39 -42.53
C ILE A 668 -0.25 14.89 -43.67
N GLU A 669 -1.08 14.03 -44.28
CA GLU A 669 -2.03 14.43 -45.33
C GLU A 669 -3.09 15.42 -44.79
N GLU A 670 -3.55 15.23 -43.56
CA GLU A 670 -4.47 16.13 -42.85
C GLU A 670 -3.83 17.49 -42.55
N GLU A 671 -2.60 17.52 -42.00
CA GLU A 671 -1.84 18.74 -41.73
C GLU A 671 -1.63 19.59 -43.00
N ASN A 672 -1.48 18.95 -44.15
CA ASN A 672 -1.29 19.60 -45.44
C ASN A 672 -2.59 19.97 -46.17
N ASN A 673 -3.76 19.83 -45.53
CA ASN A 673 -5.09 20.15 -46.07
C ASN A 673 -5.36 19.52 -47.45
N ILE A 674 -5.01 18.24 -47.62
CA ILE A 674 -5.27 17.50 -48.87
C ILE A 674 -6.78 17.28 -49.04
N ALA A 675 -7.40 18.08 -49.92
CA ALA A 675 -8.82 17.96 -50.28
C ALA A 675 -9.21 16.54 -50.76
N GLU A 676 -10.48 16.14 -50.57
CA GLU A 676 -11.00 14.78 -50.84
C GLU A 676 -10.86 14.29 -52.30
N GLY A 677 -10.41 15.13 -53.25
CA GLY A 677 -10.15 14.77 -54.65
C GLY A 677 -8.68 14.68 -55.07
N LYS A 678 -7.72 14.99 -54.19
CA LYS A 678 -6.28 14.88 -54.49
C LYS A 678 -5.77 13.46 -54.25
N PRO A 679 -4.73 13.00 -54.98
CA PRO A 679 -4.20 11.66 -54.80
C PRO A 679 -3.65 11.49 -53.39
N ARG A 680 -4.13 10.44 -52.71
CA ARG A 680 -3.66 10.00 -51.39
C ARG A 680 -2.83 8.74 -51.50
N LEU A 681 -1.92 8.55 -50.56
CA LEU A 681 -1.06 7.38 -50.57
C LEU A 681 -1.81 6.12 -50.10
N ARG A 682 -2.01 5.16 -51.00
CA ARG A 682 -2.65 3.86 -50.71
C ARG A 682 -1.67 2.68 -50.60
N LYS A 683 -0.36 2.97 -50.55
CA LYS A 683 0.71 1.97 -50.52
C LYS A 683 1.66 2.27 -49.36
N PRO A 684 2.44 1.29 -48.86
CA PRO A 684 3.45 1.55 -47.85
C PRO A 684 4.36 2.71 -48.24
N VAL A 685 4.66 3.58 -47.28
CA VAL A 685 5.45 4.79 -47.52
C VAL A 685 6.88 4.39 -47.90
N THR A 686 7.29 4.69 -49.12
CA THR A 686 8.66 4.46 -49.59
C THR A 686 9.14 5.64 -50.39
N GLN A 687 10.45 5.76 -50.57
CA GLN A 687 11.02 6.81 -51.42
C GLN A 687 10.41 6.83 -52.83
N LYS A 688 10.17 5.65 -53.43
CA LYS A 688 9.52 5.54 -54.74
C LYS A 688 8.05 5.95 -54.70
N ALA A 689 7.33 5.57 -53.64
CA ALA A 689 5.91 5.90 -53.49
C ALA A 689 5.69 7.40 -53.21
N LEU A 690 6.54 8.03 -52.41
CA LEU A 690 6.54 9.48 -52.18
C LEU A 690 6.85 10.25 -53.47
N GLY A 691 7.86 9.82 -54.23
CA GLY A 691 8.19 10.44 -55.52
C GLY A 691 7.11 10.26 -56.59
N ALA A 692 6.32 9.17 -56.54
CA ALA A 692 5.15 9.01 -57.40
C ALA A 692 4.00 9.92 -56.94
N LEU A 693 3.74 9.99 -55.64
CA LEU A 693 2.72 10.86 -55.06
C LEU A 693 2.97 12.35 -55.37
N GLU A 694 4.22 12.81 -55.28
CA GLU A 694 4.60 14.19 -55.64
C GLU A 694 4.31 14.47 -57.12
N LYS A 695 4.59 13.51 -58.02
CA LYS A 695 4.30 13.64 -59.46
C LYS A 695 2.81 13.68 -59.77
N ASP A 696 2.01 12.92 -59.01
CA ASP A 696 0.56 12.87 -59.18
C ASP A 696 -0.13 14.13 -58.58
N GLY A 697 0.61 14.99 -57.88
CA GLY A 697 0.12 16.23 -57.28
C GLY A 697 -0.39 16.09 -55.83
N GLY A 698 0.05 15.04 -55.13
CA GLY A 698 -0.20 14.82 -53.70
C GLY A 698 0.78 15.57 -52.78
N VAL A 699 0.89 15.12 -51.52
CA VAL A 699 1.80 15.74 -50.54
C VAL A 699 3.25 15.67 -51.00
N LYS A 700 3.96 16.81 -50.93
CA LYS A 700 5.41 16.88 -51.16
C LYS A 700 6.16 16.66 -49.85
N LEU A 701 6.82 15.51 -49.73
CA LEU A 701 7.59 15.13 -48.54
C LEU A 701 8.79 14.27 -48.93
N THR A 702 9.97 14.59 -48.41
CA THR A 702 11.16 13.76 -48.66
C THR A 702 11.13 12.49 -47.81
N TRP A 703 11.85 11.45 -48.27
CA TRP A 703 11.96 10.19 -47.52
C TRP A 703 12.58 10.39 -46.13
N GLN A 704 13.53 11.30 -45.98
CA GLN A 704 14.17 11.57 -44.69
C GLN A 704 13.23 12.29 -43.73
N GLU A 705 12.52 13.32 -44.20
CA GLU A 705 11.54 14.05 -43.39
C GLU A 705 10.41 13.13 -42.91
N TYR A 706 9.90 12.27 -43.79
CA TYR A 706 8.91 11.26 -43.42
C TYR A 706 9.41 10.37 -42.27
N ARG A 707 10.62 9.82 -42.40
CA ARG A 707 11.15 8.91 -41.38
C ARG A 707 11.36 9.59 -40.03
N VAL A 708 11.78 10.86 -40.01
CA VAL A 708 11.90 11.64 -38.78
C VAL A 708 10.51 11.90 -38.17
N ARG A 709 9.53 12.33 -38.98
CA ARG A 709 8.13 12.50 -38.54
C ARG A 709 7.54 11.21 -37.97
N MET A 710 7.88 10.06 -38.55
CA MET A 710 7.44 8.75 -38.04
C MET A 710 8.03 8.47 -36.65
N LEU A 711 9.30 8.79 -36.40
CA LEU A 711 9.89 8.63 -35.06
C LEU A 711 9.22 9.56 -34.05
N ASP A 712 8.99 10.82 -34.41
CA ASP A 712 8.33 11.78 -33.52
C ASP A 712 6.87 11.38 -33.23
N TRP A 713 6.18 10.79 -34.21
CA TRP A 713 4.83 10.24 -34.04
C TRP A 713 4.80 9.01 -33.12
N LEU A 714 5.78 8.10 -33.27
CA LEU A 714 5.95 6.97 -32.35
C LEU A 714 6.23 7.44 -30.92
N ASP A 715 7.05 8.47 -30.75
CA ASP A 715 7.33 9.05 -29.44
C ASP A 715 6.08 9.67 -28.79
N ALA A 716 5.27 10.38 -29.59
CA ALA A 716 4.02 11.00 -29.15
C ALA A 716 2.97 9.97 -28.74
N THR A 717 2.95 8.80 -29.40
CA THR A 717 2.07 7.67 -29.08
C THR A 717 2.60 6.76 -27.95
N GLY A 718 3.74 7.12 -27.34
CA GLY A 718 4.33 6.40 -26.20
C GLY A 718 5.33 5.30 -26.57
N SER A 719 5.55 5.01 -27.86
CA SER A 719 6.52 4.02 -28.35
C SER A 719 7.92 4.63 -28.58
N ARG A 720 8.52 5.14 -27.50
CA ARG A 720 9.75 5.96 -27.57
C ARG A 720 11.04 5.19 -27.86
N GLY A 721 11.05 3.88 -27.66
CA GLY A 721 12.30 3.12 -27.64
C GLY A 721 12.99 3.02 -29.01
N ILE A 722 12.21 2.95 -30.10
CA ILE A 722 12.77 3.00 -31.47
C ILE A 722 13.46 4.34 -31.72
N GLY A 723 12.81 5.44 -31.36
CA GLY A 723 13.38 6.79 -31.46
C GLY A 723 14.66 6.94 -30.63
N ASN A 724 14.66 6.46 -29.39
CA ASN A 724 15.81 6.48 -28.49
C ASN A 724 17.02 5.75 -29.09
N LEU A 725 16.83 4.54 -29.61
CA LEU A 725 17.92 3.75 -30.23
C LEU A 725 18.46 4.40 -31.50
N MET A 726 17.58 4.90 -32.36
CA MET A 726 17.99 5.54 -33.60
C MET A 726 18.78 6.83 -33.34
N ARG A 727 18.33 7.66 -32.40
CA ARG A 727 19.03 8.91 -32.03
C ARG A 727 20.34 8.64 -31.29
N SER A 728 20.43 7.59 -30.47
CA SER A 728 21.70 7.23 -29.80
C SER A 728 22.73 6.67 -30.78
N THR A 729 22.31 6.05 -31.88
CA THR A 729 23.21 5.31 -32.78
C THR A 729 23.52 6.02 -34.10
N MET A 730 22.54 6.68 -34.71
CA MET A 730 22.74 7.37 -35.98
C MET A 730 23.27 8.78 -35.73
N LYS A 731 24.51 9.05 -36.19
CA LYS A 731 25.11 10.40 -36.11
C LYS A 731 24.20 11.49 -36.71
N ALA A 732 23.51 11.18 -37.81
CA ALA A 732 22.61 12.12 -38.48
C ALA A 732 21.31 12.44 -37.72
N LEU A 733 21.01 11.72 -36.63
CA LEU A 733 19.81 11.93 -35.80
C LEU A 733 20.15 12.41 -34.38
N ARG A 734 21.43 12.52 -34.03
CA ARG A 734 21.84 13.10 -32.75
C ARG A 734 21.50 14.59 -32.80
N LYS A 735 20.62 15.04 -31.90
CA LYS A 735 20.47 16.48 -31.62
C LYS A 735 21.76 16.94 -30.95
N GLU A 736 22.37 18.00 -31.47
CA GLU A 736 23.49 18.68 -30.79
C GLU A 736 23.08 19.15 -29.38
#